data_AF-A0A8C2Z235-F1
#
_entry.id   AF-A0A8C2Z235-F1
#
_cell.length_a   1.000
_cell.length_b   1.000
_cell.length_c   1.000
_cell.angle_alpha   90.00
_cell.angle_beta   90.00
_cell.angle_gamma   90.00
#
_symmetry.space_group_name_H-M   'P 1'
#
loop_
_entity.id
_entity.type
_entity.pdbx_description
1 polymer ?
#
loop_
_entity_poly.entity_id
_entity_poly.type
_entity_poly.pdbx_seq_one_letter_code
_entity_poly.pdbx_strand_id
1 'polypeptide(L)'
;MQQTFENKPVEKTKKDAKRMSVERIYQKKTQLEHILLRPDSYVGSVEPVTQQMWVYDKEDGLNCRDVMFVSGLYKIFDEILVNAADNKQRDKSMSIIKINIDVENNTISVWNNGKGIPVVEHKVEKVYVPALIFGQLLTSSNYDDDEKKVTGGRNGYGAKLCNIFSTKFTVETSCKESKKTFKQTWYDNMGRTGDSHIKPFDGEEYTCITFMPDLAKFKMSTLDKDTVALMTRRAYDIAGSSKGVRVFFNGKRLPLTGFRNYVDMYVKDRVDELGAALIVVHEIVNERWEVCLTMSEKGFQQVSFVNSIATTKGGRHVDYVADQLVSKLIEVVKKKNKAGVAIKPFQVKNHLCLFVNCLVENPTFDSQTKENMTLQQKNFGSTCPLSDKFIKQATSCGIVESIMNWVKFKAQTQLNKKCSSVKHSKIKGVPKLDDANNAGGKDSIGCTLILTEGDSAKTLAVSGLGVIGRDNYGVFPLRGKMLNVREATLKQIMENAEINSIIKIIGLQYKKNYSSPESLKSLRYGKIMIMTDQDQDGSHIKGLLINFIHHNWPSLLRHNFLEEFITPIIKASHKKTQLYFYSIPEYLAWKESQPNHKSWRTKYYKGLGTSTSQEAKEYFSDMQRHRIPFKYSGTEDDEAITLAFSKKKVDERKVWLTNFMVNRRQRRAHNLPEEYLYSQSTKSLSYNDFVNKELVLFSNSDNERSIPCLVDGMLNERTRL
;
A
#
# COMPACT_ATOMS: atom_id res chain seq x y z
N MET A 1 36.19 53.47 40.06
CA MET A 1 36.75 54.22 38.90
C MET A 1 36.03 53.78 37.64
N GLN A 2 35.01 54.52 37.21
CA GLN A 2 34.46 54.42 35.86
C GLN A 2 33.98 55.83 35.51
N GLN A 3 34.73 56.48 34.64
CA GLN A 3 34.53 57.87 34.24
C GLN A 3 33.25 58.00 33.42
N THR A 4 32.40 58.94 33.83
CA THR A 4 31.35 59.55 33.02
C THR A 4 31.98 60.26 31.83
N PHE A 5 31.73 59.77 30.61
CA PHE A 5 32.06 60.48 29.39
C PHE A 5 30.85 61.30 28.95
N GLU A 6 30.98 62.62 29.05
CA GLU A 6 30.04 63.58 28.46
C GLU A 6 30.08 63.51 26.93
N ASN A 7 28.91 63.47 26.29
CA ASN A 7 28.76 63.50 24.84
C ASN A 7 29.12 64.89 24.29
N LYS A 8 30.18 64.99 23.49
CA LYS A 8 30.42 66.15 22.63
C LYS A 8 29.53 66.10 21.37
N PRO A 9 29.09 67.25 20.82
CA PRO A 9 28.29 67.27 19.60
C PRO A 9 29.14 66.87 18.38
N VAL A 10 28.62 65.97 17.56
CA VAL A 10 29.27 65.48 16.34
C VAL A 10 29.13 66.53 15.22
N GLU A 11 30.27 66.96 14.67
CA GLU A 11 30.33 67.79 13.45
C GLU A 11 29.69 67.07 12.25
N LYS A 12 28.83 67.78 11.53
CA LYS A 12 28.14 67.28 10.32
C LYS A 12 29.14 67.09 9.18
N THR A 13 29.57 65.85 8.97
CA THR A 13 30.24 65.43 7.73
C THR A 13 29.23 65.05 6.65
N LYS A 14 29.57 65.38 5.40
CA LYS A 14 28.73 65.29 4.19
C LYS A 14 28.07 63.91 4.03
N LYS A 15 26.75 63.91 3.85
CA LYS A 15 25.92 62.71 3.62
C LYS A 15 26.25 62.08 2.26
N ASP A 16 26.88 60.92 2.32
CA ASP A 16 26.93 59.98 1.20
C ASP A 16 25.75 59.00 1.37
N ALA A 17 24.78 59.03 0.45
CA ALA A 17 23.46 58.38 0.64
C ALA A 17 23.50 56.83 0.66
N LYS A 18 24.66 56.22 0.37
CA LYS A 18 24.84 54.76 0.32
C LYS A 18 25.57 54.15 1.52
N ARG A 19 26.16 54.92 2.44
CA ARG A 19 26.78 54.39 3.67
C ARG A 19 25.84 54.59 4.86
N MET A 20 25.14 53.53 5.27
CA MET A 20 24.43 53.54 6.55
C MET A 20 25.44 53.69 7.69
N SER A 21 25.12 54.52 8.69
CA SER A 21 25.97 54.63 9.89
C SER A 21 25.98 53.30 10.64
N VAL A 22 27.05 53.07 11.42
CA VAL A 22 27.23 51.82 12.18
C VAL A 22 26.03 51.58 13.11
N GLU A 23 25.47 52.63 13.71
CA GLU A 23 24.31 52.60 14.61
C GLU A 23 23.01 52.26 13.88
N ARG A 24 22.91 52.57 12.58
CA ARG A 24 21.75 52.16 11.76
C ARG A 24 21.86 50.70 11.32
N ILE A 25 23.09 50.18 11.16
CA ILE A 25 23.36 48.79 10.79
C ILE A 25 23.16 47.86 12.00
N TYR A 26 23.74 48.19 13.16
CA TYR A 26 23.69 47.37 14.36
C TYR A 26 22.70 47.96 15.38
N GLN A 27 21.50 47.38 15.43
CA GLN A 27 20.41 47.86 16.29
C GLN A 27 20.16 46.89 17.44
N LYS A 28 19.97 47.42 18.66
CA LYS A 28 19.42 46.67 19.79
C LYS A 28 17.91 46.90 19.85
N LYS A 29 17.14 45.83 20.01
CA LYS A 29 15.67 45.87 20.16
C LYS A 29 15.28 45.36 21.53
N THR A 30 14.20 45.89 22.08
CA THR A 30 13.53 45.30 23.25
C THR A 30 12.87 43.98 22.84
N GLN A 31 12.51 43.15 23.83
CA GLN A 31 11.86 41.87 23.53
C GLN A 31 10.50 42.07 22.85
N LEU A 32 9.72 43.08 23.26
CA LEU A 32 8.44 43.42 22.66
C LEU A 32 8.61 43.88 21.20
N GLU A 33 9.57 44.76 20.92
CA GLU A 33 9.89 45.20 19.56
C GLU A 33 10.34 44.03 18.68
N HIS A 34 11.13 43.10 19.24
CA HIS A 34 11.59 41.93 18.51
C HIS A 34 10.42 41.00 18.14
N ILE A 35 9.48 40.74 19.05
CA ILE A 35 8.28 39.93 18.78
C ILE A 35 7.47 40.52 17.63
N LEU A 36 7.27 41.85 17.63
CA LEU A 36 6.52 42.53 16.58
C LEU A 36 7.28 42.59 15.25
N LEU A 37 8.62 42.68 15.28
CA LEU A 37 9.46 42.72 14.08
C LEU A 37 9.67 41.34 13.45
N ARG A 38 9.74 40.29 14.29
CA ARG A 38 10.04 38.90 13.91
C ARG A 38 9.02 37.94 14.56
N PRO A 39 7.75 37.98 14.09
CA PRO A 39 6.65 37.19 14.67
C PRO A 39 6.78 35.68 14.46
N ASP A 40 7.52 35.28 13.41
CA ASP A 40 7.69 33.89 12.95
C ASP A 40 8.12 32.92 14.06
N SER A 41 9.07 33.34 14.89
CA SER A 41 9.65 32.54 15.97
C SER A 41 8.74 32.41 17.19
N TYR A 42 7.66 33.20 17.26
CA TYR A 42 6.76 33.26 18.42
C TYR A 42 5.35 32.74 18.11
N VAL A 43 4.71 33.29 17.07
CA VAL A 43 3.33 32.94 16.69
C VAL A 43 3.26 32.21 15.35
N GLY A 44 4.36 32.16 14.60
CA GLY A 44 4.37 31.68 13.22
C GLY A 44 4.27 32.82 12.22
N SER A 45 4.14 32.48 10.94
CA SER A 45 4.07 33.46 9.86
C SER A 45 2.84 34.36 9.98
N VAL A 46 3.04 35.65 9.75
CA VAL A 46 1.96 36.66 9.61
C VAL A 46 1.56 36.87 8.15
N GLU A 47 2.16 36.11 7.23
CA GLU A 47 1.80 36.10 5.82
C GLU A 47 0.63 35.13 5.58
N PRO A 48 -0.33 35.49 4.71
CA PRO A 48 -1.38 34.57 4.29
C PRO A 48 -0.77 33.42 3.49
N VAL A 49 -1.21 32.20 3.79
CA VAL A 49 -0.83 30.98 3.08
C VAL A 49 -2.08 30.19 2.72
N THR A 50 -2.07 29.59 1.53
CA THR A 50 -3.11 28.65 1.11
C THR A 50 -2.61 27.22 1.35
N GLN A 51 -3.38 26.45 2.11
CA GLN A 51 -3.08 25.05 2.36
C GLN A 51 -4.37 24.23 2.40
N GLN A 52 -4.29 22.98 1.92
CA GLN A 52 -5.37 22.02 2.10
C GLN A 52 -5.45 21.62 3.59
N MET A 53 -6.57 21.96 4.23
CA MET A 53 -6.78 21.75 5.67
C MET A 53 -8.19 21.25 5.96
N TRP A 54 -8.32 20.59 7.11
CA TRP A 54 -9.63 20.29 7.68
C TRP A 54 -10.21 21.53 8.35
N VAL A 55 -11.42 21.90 7.93
CA VAL A 55 -12.19 23.03 8.46
C VAL A 55 -13.63 22.62 8.70
N TYR A 56 -14.37 23.44 9.44
CA TYR A 56 -15.79 23.21 9.70
C TYR A 56 -16.58 24.35 9.07
N ASP A 57 -17.25 24.05 7.96
CA ASP A 57 -18.20 24.96 7.34
C ASP A 57 -19.61 24.67 7.84
N LYS A 58 -20.44 25.70 7.99
CA LYS A 58 -21.79 25.55 8.54
C LYS A 58 -22.70 24.68 7.66
N GLU A 59 -22.49 24.72 6.35
CA GLU A 59 -23.31 24.03 5.35
C GLU A 59 -22.79 22.60 5.10
N ASP A 60 -21.47 22.45 4.92
CA ASP A 60 -20.84 21.16 4.57
C ASP A 60 -20.37 20.34 5.78
N GLY A 61 -20.37 20.94 6.98
CA GLY A 61 -19.77 20.34 8.17
C GLY A 61 -18.25 20.24 8.05
N LEU A 62 -17.67 19.19 8.66
CA LEU A 62 -16.23 18.96 8.63
C LEU A 62 -15.80 18.49 7.23
N ASN A 63 -14.97 19.28 6.56
CA ASN A 63 -14.50 18.98 5.21
C ASN A 63 -13.02 19.36 5.05
N CYS A 64 -12.40 18.87 3.97
CA CYS A 64 -10.99 19.10 3.66
C CYS A 64 -10.88 19.83 2.33
N ARG A 65 -10.46 21.10 2.37
CA ARG A 65 -10.40 22.00 1.22
C ARG A 65 -9.19 22.93 1.32
N ASP A 66 -8.89 23.63 0.24
CA ASP A 66 -7.91 24.71 0.29
C ASP A 66 -8.46 25.88 1.11
N VAL A 67 -7.65 26.38 2.03
CA VAL A 67 -8.00 27.44 2.98
C VAL A 67 -6.89 28.47 2.97
N MET A 68 -7.23 29.73 2.75
CA MET A 68 -6.30 30.84 2.94
C MET A 68 -6.37 31.30 4.39
N PHE A 69 -5.26 31.23 5.11
CA PHE A 69 -5.23 31.64 6.52
C PHE A 69 -3.86 32.23 6.91
N VAL A 70 -3.84 32.92 8.05
CA VAL A 70 -2.61 33.45 8.64
C VAL A 70 -2.27 32.67 9.90
N SER A 71 -1.14 31.95 9.86
CA SER A 71 -0.76 31.03 10.96
C SER A 71 -0.60 31.75 12.30
N GLY A 72 -0.05 32.97 12.31
CA GLY A 72 0.07 33.80 13.51
C GLY A 72 -1.26 34.13 14.17
N LEU A 73 -2.28 34.49 13.38
CA LEU A 73 -3.63 34.79 13.88
C LEU A 73 -4.29 33.54 14.47
N TYR A 74 -4.20 32.43 13.75
CA TYR A 74 -4.72 31.15 14.25
C TYR A 74 -4.02 30.74 15.56
N LYS A 75 -2.70 30.99 15.67
CA LYS A 75 -1.93 30.61 16.84
C LYS A 75 -2.28 31.41 18.10
N ILE A 76 -2.48 32.73 17.99
CA ILE A 76 -2.87 33.54 19.15
C ILE A 76 -4.24 33.15 19.70
N PHE A 77 -5.17 32.74 18.82
CA PHE A 77 -6.45 32.17 19.23
C PHE A 77 -6.28 30.81 19.92
N ASP A 78 -5.48 29.92 19.34
CA ASP A 78 -5.18 28.60 19.90
C ASP A 78 -4.55 28.68 21.31
N GLU A 79 -3.64 29.62 21.56
CA GLU A 79 -3.03 29.78 22.89
C GLU A 79 -4.07 30.16 23.97
N ILE A 80 -5.09 30.95 23.65
CA ILE A 80 -6.16 31.27 24.61
C ILE A 80 -7.06 30.05 24.83
N LEU A 81 -7.39 29.30 23.77
CA LEU A 81 -8.17 28.07 23.88
C LEU A 81 -7.48 26.99 24.71
N VAL A 82 -6.18 26.79 24.48
CA VAL A 82 -5.38 25.82 25.23
C VAL A 82 -5.31 26.21 26.70
N ASN A 83 -5.16 27.50 27.02
CA ASN A 83 -5.21 27.95 28.42
C ASN A 83 -6.57 27.68 29.09
N ALA A 84 -7.68 27.87 28.37
CA ALA A 84 -9.01 27.53 28.88
C ALA A 84 -9.17 26.01 29.08
N ALA A 85 -8.66 25.19 28.17
CA ALA A 85 -8.67 23.73 28.28
C ALA A 85 -7.76 23.22 29.43
N ASP A 86 -6.60 23.85 29.63
CA ASP A 86 -5.68 23.56 30.74
C ASP A 86 -6.34 23.74 32.10
N ASN A 87 -7.32 24.63 32.21
CA ASN A 87 -8.04 24.81 33.46
C ASN A 87 -8.81 23.55 33.88
N LYS A 88 -9.17 22.65 32.95
CA LYS A 88 -9.74 21.33 33.29
C LYS A 88 -8.78 20.45 34.06
N GLN A 89 -7.48 20.58 33.79
CA GLN A 89 -6.44 19.81 34.50
C GLN A 89 -6.16 20.41 35.88
N ARG A 90 -6.26 21.74 36.02
CA ARG A 90 -6.11 22.45 37.30
C ARG A 90 -7.32 22.28 38.20
N ASP A 91 -8.51 22.28 37.61
CA ASP A 91 -9.80 22.14 38.28
C ASP A 91 -10.65 21.09 37.57
N LYS A 92 -10.73 19.91 38.20
CA LYS A 92 -11.54 18.79 37.70
C LYS A 92 -13.03 19.13 37.60
N SER A 93 -13.53 20.15 38.30
CA SER A 93 -14.94 20.58 38.25
C SER A 93 -15.29 21.43 37.02
N MET A 94 -14.29 21.97 36.31
CA MET A 94 -14.50 22.71 35.06
C MET A 94 -15.27 21.85 34.07
N SER A 95 -16.30 22.42 33.43
CA SER A 95 -17.23 21.66 32.59
C SER A 95 -17.74 22.42 31.38
N ILE A 96 -17.42 23.70 31.23
CA ILE A 96 -17.93 24.55 30.14
C ILE A 96 -16.83 25.47 29.61
N ILE A 97 -16.68 25.48 28.29
CA ILE A 97 -15.96 26.52 27.54
C ILE A 97 -16.95 27.17 26.57
N LYS A 98 -16.93 28.49 26.46
CA LYS A 98 -17.71 29.26 25.49
C LYS A 98 -16.76 30.08 24.64
N ILE A 99 -16.93 29.98 23.33
CA ILE A 99 -16.14 30.68 22.32
C ILE A 99 -17.12 31.56 21.55
N ASN A 100 -16.84 32.85 21.45
CA ASN A 100 -17.61 33.77 20.64
C ASN A 100 -16.70 34.48 19.66
N ILE A 101 -17.03 34.42 18.37
CA ILE A 101 -16.37 35.17 17.31
C ILE A 101 -17.41 36.11 16.72
N ASP A 102 -17.17 37.40 16.93
CA ASP A 102 -17.93 38.50 16.37
C ASP A 102 -17.13 39.06 15.18
N VAL A 103 -17.56 38.70 13.97
CA VAL A 103 -16.90 39.10 12.71
C VAL A 103 -17.11 40.57 12.41
N GLU A 104 -18.26 41.14 12.81
CA GLU A 104 -18.58 42.56 12.55
C GLU A 104 -17.63 43.47 13.33
N ASN A 105 -17.36 43.11 14.59
CA ASN A 105 -16.46 43.86 15.46
C ASN A 105 -15.04 43.28 15.53
N ASN A 106 -14.71 42.28 14.69
CA ASN A 106 -13.44 41.54 14.71
C ASN A 106 -12.98 41.14 16.12
N THR A 107 -13.93 40.73 16.97
CA THR A 107 -13.69 40.45 18.39
C THR A 107 -13.86 38.97 18.67
N ILE A 108 -12.94 38.40 19.44
CA ILE A 108 -12.98 37.00 19.87
C ILE A 108 -13.01 36.96 21.39
N SER A 109 -13.91 36.17 21.96
CA SER A 109 -13.92 35.88 23.39
C SER A 109 -13.91 34.39 23.69
N VAL A 110 -13.14 34.03 24.71
CA VAL A 110 -13.04 32.67 25.24
C VAL A 110 -13.30 32.74 26.73
N TRP A 111 -14.36 32.05 27.15
CA TRP A 111 -14.80 31.99 28.53
C TRP A 111 -14.75 30.53 29.01
N ASN A 112 -14.29 30.30 30.23
CA ASN A 112 -14.40 29.00 30.89
C ASN A 112 -14.88 29.17 32.33
N ASN A 113 -15.66 28.19 32.81
CA ASN A 113 -15.97 28.08 34.24
C ASN A 113 -14.81 27.43 35.01
N GLY A 114 -15.08 27.09 36.26
CA GLY A 114 -14.09 26.48 37.15
C GLY A 114 -13.19 27.53 37.79
N LYS A 115 -12.19 27.06 38.54
CA LYS A 115 -11.31 27.91 39.35
C LYS A 115 -10.77 29.08 38.54
N GLY A 116 -10.99 30.29 39.05
CA GLY A 116 -10.51 31.53 38.45
C GLY A 116 -9.07 31.85 38.82
N ILE A 117 -8.59 33.01 38.38
CA ILE A 117 -7.24 33.48 38.68
C ILE A 117 -7.27 34.23 40.02
N PRO A 118 -6.34 33.97 40.96
CA PRO A 118 -6.28 34.68 42.23
C PRO A 118 -6.21 36.21 42.07
N VAL A 119 -7.18 36.95 42.59
CA VAL A 119 -7.18 38.44 42.54
C VAL A 119 -6.46 39.00 43.77
N VAL A 120 -5.16 38.77 43.81
CA VAL A 120 -4.26 39.21 44.88
C VAL A 120 -3.06 39.94 44.29
N GLU A 121 -2.49 40.86 45.06
CA GLU A 121 -1.26 41.55 44.67
C GLU A 121 -0.06 40.61 44.86
N HIS A 122 0.79 40.52 43.84
CA HIS A 122 1.99 39.73 43.88
C HIS A 122 3.06 40.46 44.73
N LYS A 123 3.55 39.79 45.79
CA LYS A 123 4.42 40.44 46.79
C LYS A 123 5.72 41.02 46.24
N VAL A 124 6.28 40.42 45.19
CA VAL A 124 7.55 40.84 44.56
C VAL A 124 7.27 41.86 43.45
N GLU A 125 6.57 41.44 42.39
CA GLU A 125 6.21 42.28 41.24
C GLU A 125 5.27 43.48 41.49
N LYS A 126 4.65 43.60 42.68
CA LYS A 126 3.77 44.74 43.08
C LYS A 126 2.63 45.05 42.11
N VAL A 127 2.10 44.01 41.46
CA VAL A 127 0.93 44.08 40.58
C VAL A 127 -0.01 42.93 40.88
N TYR A 128 -1.29 43.05 40.52
CA TYR A 128 -2.23 41.94 40.64
C TYR A 128 -1.81 40.74 39.79
N VAL A 129 -1.99 39.52 40.30
CA VAL A 129 -1.61 38.29 39.58
C VAL A 129 -2.22 38.20 38.17
N PRO A 130 -3.51 38.53 37.92
CA PRO A 130 -4.04 38.59 36.56
C PRO A 130 -3.31 39.62 35.68
N ALA A 131 -2.98 40.79 36.21
CA ALA A 131 -2.22 41.81 35.48
C ALA A 131 -0.80 41.32 35.13
N LEU A 132 -0.16 40.61 36.05
CA LEU A 132 1.17 40.03 35.86
C LEU A 132 1.18 38.99 34.73
N ILE A 133 0.33 37.97 34.82
CA ILE A 133 0.42 36.80 33.94
C ILE A 133 -0.12 37.03 32.52
N PHE A 134 -0.85 38.14 32.30
CA PHE A 134 -1.38 38.55 31.00
C PHE A 134 -0.76 39.84 30.42
N GLY A 135 -0.11 40.66 31.26
CA GLY A 135 0.48 41.95 30.86
C GLY A 135 2.02 41.98 30.85
N GLN A 136 2.69 40.95 31.38
CA GLN A 136 4.15 40.87 31.39
C GLN A 136 4.64 39.57 30.74
N LEU A 137 5.62 39.69 29.83
CA LEU A 137 6.28 38.54 29.19
C LEU A 137 7.02 37.69 30.25
N LEU A 138 7.31 36.43 29.91
CA LEU A 138 8.06 35.52 30.78
C LEU A 138 7.41 35.26 32.15
N THR A 139 6.08 35.16 32.15
CA THR A 139 5.28 34.84 33.34
C THR A 139 4.50 33.55 33.12
N SER A 140 4.59 32.60 34.06
CA SER A 140 3.98 31.28 33.97
C SER A 140 3.84 30.64 35.35
N SER A 141 2.82 29.81 35.56
CA SER A 141 2.74 28.91 36.70
C SER A 141 3.52 27.60 36.49
N ASN A 142 4.14 27.44 35.31
CA ASN A 142 4.70 26.19 34.82
C ASN A 142 6.22 26.29 34.61
N TYR A 143 6.93 27.11 35.40
CA TYR A 143 8.40 27.19 35.38
C TYR A 143 9.08 26.19 36.31
N ASP A 144 8.36 25.71 37.31
CA ASP A 144 8.81 24.59 38.12
C ASP A 144 8.56 23.29 37.33
N ASP A 145 9.63 22.79 36.69
CA ASP A 145 9.66 21.55 35.91
C ASP A 145 9.84 20.30 36.80
N ASP A 146 10.12 20.46 38.11
CA ASP A 146 10.11 19.34 39.07
C ASP A 146 8.67 18.86 39.33
N GLU A 147 7.70 19.75 39.19
CA GLU A 147 6.28 19.40 39.17
C GLU A 147 5.87 18.83 37.80
N LYS A 148 5.46 17.55 37.80
CA LYS A 148 5.02 16.84 36.59
C LYS A 148 3.64 17.30 36.15
N LYS A 149 3.59 18.23 35.19
CA LYS A 149 2.34 18.84 34.69
C LYS A 149 1.92 18.26 33.36
N VAL A 150 0.61 18.12 33.18
CA VAL A 150 -0.05 17.68 31.91
C VAL A 150 -0.80 18.84 31.25
N THR A 151 -0.29 20.06 31.39
CA THR A 151 -0.83 21.28 30.77
C THR A 151 -0.13 21.58 29.44
N GLY A 152 -0.79 22.32 28.55
CA GLY A 152 -0.23 22.79 27.28
C GLY A 152 0.60 24.08 27.40
N GLY A 153 0.37 24.88 28.44
CA GLY A 153 1.23 26.01 28.79
C GLY A 153 2.60 25.55 29.31
N ARG A 154 3.70 26.09 28.77
CA ARG A 154 5.07 25.82 29.26
C ARG A 154 5.91 27.09 29.36
N ASN A 155 6.10 27.74 28.21
CA ASN A 155 7.13 28.78 28.06
C ASN A 155 6.73 30.16 28.60
N GLY A 156 5.49 30.35 29.07
CA GLY A 156 5.04 31.64 29.62
C GLY A 156 4.82 32.75 28.59
N TYR A 157 4.60 32.41 27.31
CA TYR A 157 4.38 33.39 26.23
C TYR A 157 2.92 33.51 25.78
N GLY A 158 2.18 32.40 25.67
CA GLY A 158 0.93 32.29 24.88
C GLY A 158 -0.06 33.44 25.03
N ALA A 159 -0.55 33.67 26.25
CA ALA A 159 -1.54 34.72 26.49
C ALA A 159 -1.02 36.14 26.20
N LYS A 160 0.28 36.39 26.44
CA LYS A 160 0.93 37.67 26.14
C LYS A 160 1.11 37.85 24.64
N LEU A 161 1.44 36.79 23.90
CA LEU A 161 1.50 36.87 22.44
C LEU A 161 0.14 37.27 21.87
N CYS A 162 -0.96 36.72 22.40
CA CYS A 162 -2.29 37.18 22.02
C CYS A 162 -2.52 38.67 22.34
N ASN A 163 -2.12 39.13 23.53
CA ASN A 163 -2.19 40.55 23.90
C ASN A 163 -1.35 41.45 22.97
N ILE A 164 -0.10 41.07 22.67
CA ILE A 164 0.81 41.80 21.79
C ILE A 164 0.25 41.91 20.36
N PHE A 165 -0.37 40.85 19.84
CA PHE A 165 -0.98 40.86 18.51
C PHE A 165 -2.45 41.32 18.52
N SER A 166 -2.88 42.03 19.57
CA SER A 166 -4.22 42.62 19.66
C SER A 166 -4.16 44.14 19.81
N THR A 167 -5.13 44.82 19.19
CA THR A 167 -5.37 46.26 19.41
C THR A 167 -6.07 46.51 20.75
N LYS A 168 -6.87 45.55 21.21
CA LYS A 168 -7.53 45.55 22.51
C LYS A 168 -7.54 44.14 23.09
N PHE A 169 -7.13 43.98 24.34
CA PHE A 169 -7.12 42.70 25.05
C PHE A 169 -7.67 42.88 26.46
N THR A 170 -8.73 42.18 26.82
CA THR A 170 -9.42 42.30 28.10
C THR A 170 -9.41 40.98 28.84
N VAL A 171 -8.97 41.02 30.09
CA VAL A 171 -9.04 39.91 31.04
C VAL A 171 -10.15 40.21 32.03
N GLU A 172 -11.06 39.27 32.21
CA GLU A 172 -12.07 39.29 33.26
C GLU A 172 -12.05 37.94 33.99
N THR A 173 -11.98 37.96 35.31
CA THR A 173 -11.94 36.73 36.12
C THR A 173 -12.58 36.96 37.48
N SER A 174 -13.15 35.89 38.03
CA SER A 174 -13.70 35.87 39.38
C SER A 174 -13.08 34.74 40.18
N CYS A 175 -12.73 35.03 41.44
CA CYS A 175 -12.06 34.06 42.30
C CYS A 175 -12.72 34.01 43.68
N LYS A 176 -13.23 32.84 44.06
CA LYS A 176 -13.90 32.59 45.34
C LYS A 176 -12.96 32.75 46.54
N GLU A 177 -11.70 32.34 46.39
CA GLU A 177 -10.69 32.44 47.46
C GLU A 177 -10.39 33.91 47.82
N SER A 178 -10.23 34.76 46.80
CA SER A 178 -10.01 36.21 47.00
C SER A 178 -11.29 37.02 47.21
N LYS A 179 -12.47 36.41 47.02
CA LYS A 179 -13.81 37.05 47.03
C LYS A 179 -13.90 38.31 46.18
N LYS A 180 -13.19 38.31 45.04
CA LYS A 180 -13.05 39.46 44.14
C LYS A 180 -13.24 39.05 42.69
N THR A 181 -13.78 39.98 41.92
CA THR A 181 -13.66 40.01 40.46
C THR A 181 -12.55 40.96 40.05
N PHE A 182 -11.95 40.69 38.91
CA PHE A 182 -10.94 41.53 38.29
C PHE A 182 -11.29 41.73 36.83
N LYS A 183 -11.21 42.98 36.36
CA LYS A 183 -11.27 43.33 34.95
C LYS A 183 -10.21 44.35 34.60
N GLN A 184 -9.39 44.06 33.60
CA GLN A 184 -8.41 45.00 33.06
C GLN A 184 -8.30 44.84 31.54
N THR A 185 -8.05 45.96 30.87
CA THR A 185 -7.90 46.02 29.41
C THR A 185 -6.56 46.63 29.02
N TRP A 186 -5.87 45.96 28.10
CA TRP A 186 -4.68 46.44 27.42
C TRP A 186 -5.04 46.92 26.02
N TYR A 187 -4.25 47.88 25.53
CA TYR A 187 -4.39 48.51 24.23
C TYR A 187 -3.04 48.54 23.50
N ASP A 188 -3.11 48.77 22.19
CA ASP A 188 -1.95 49.18 21.39
C ASP A 188 -0.79 48.17 21.48
N ASN A 189 -1.09 46.89 21.17
CA ASN A 189 -0.12 45.78 21.19
C ASN A 189 0.56 45.54 22.56
N MET A 190 -0.22 45.62 23.64
CA MET A 190 0.25 45.59 25.03
C MET A 190 1.11 46.81 25.44
N GLY A 191 1.20 47.85 24.59
CA GLY A 191 1.97 49.06 24.84
C GLY A 191 1.36 49.97 25.90
N ARG A 192 0.04 49.85 26.14
CA ARG A 192 -0.68 50.61 27.17
C ARG A 192 -1.65 49.72 27.95
N THR A 193 -1.77 49.97 29.24
CA THR A 193 -2.73 49.29 30.11
C THR A 193 -3.74 50.29 30.68
N GLY A 194 -5.00 49.87 30.81
CA GLY A 194 -6.04 50.61 31.53
C GLY A 194 -6.07 50.25 33.02
N ASP A 195 -6.96 50.91 33.76
CA ASP A 195 -7.12 50.68 35.20
C ASP A 195 -7.63 49.27 35.52
N SER A 196 -7.20 48.75 36.66
CA SER A 196 -7.71 47.49 37.19
C SER A 196 -9.03 47.75 37.93
N HIS A 197 -10.13 47.22 37.42
CA HIS A 197 -11.42 47.28 38.09
C HIS A 197 -11.63 46.04 38.96
N ILE A 198 -11.67 46.24 40.28
CA ILE A 198 -11.85 45.17 41.26
C ILE A 198 -13.15 45.38 42.01
N LYS A 199 -14.00 44.36 42.06
CA LYS A 199 -15.28 44.40 42.79
C LYS A 199 -15.42 43.19 43.71
N PRO A 200 -16.14 43.29 44.84
CA PRO A 200 -16.53 42.13 45.64
C PRO A 200 -17.25 41.07 44.79
N PHE A 201 -17.10 39.80 45.17
CA PHE A 201 -17.64 38.67 44.42
C PHE A 201 -18.09 37.52 45.33
N ASP A 202 -19.30 37.01 45.07
CA ASP A 202 -19.94 35.90 45.80
C ASP A 202 -20.57 34.82 44.88
N GLY A 203 -20.31 34.88 43.57
CA GLY A 203 -20.88 33.97 42.57
C GLY A 203 -19.98 32.80 42.16
N GLU A 204 -20.23 32.26 40.95
CA GLU A 204 -19.44 31.18 40.35
C GLU A 204 -18.17 31.64 39.64
N GLU A 205 -17.06 30.93 39.89
CA GLU A 205 -15.75 31.28 39.33
C GLU A 205 -15.72 31.13 37.80
N TYR A 206 -15.02 32.06 37.16
CA TYR A 206 -14.77 32.01 35.73
C TYR A 206 -13.52 32.79 35.33
N THR A 207 -13.07 32.52 34.11
CA THR A 207 -12.11 33.37 33.39
C THR A 207 -12.65 33.65 31.99
N CYS A 208 -12.57 34.89 31.56
CA CYS A 208 -12.97 35.37 30.25
C CYS A 208 -11.85 36.21 29.65
N ILE A 209 -11.38 35.80 28.48
CA ILE A 209 -10.41 36.56 27.70
C ILE A 209 -11.12 37.05 26.45
N THR A 210 -11.17 38.37 26.26
CA THR A 210 -11.73 39.00 25.06
C THR A 210 -10.65 39.79 24.35
N PHE A 211 -10.44 39.56 23.07
CA PHE A 211 -9.40 40.23 22.31
C PHE A 211 -9.87 40.62 20.91
N MET A 212 -9.35 41.75 20.42
CA MET A 212 -9.54 42.26 19.07
C MET A 212 -8.18 42.18 18.36
N PRO A 213 -7.97 41.17 17.49
CA PRO A 213 -6.70 41.01 16.80
C PRO A 213 -6.31 42.26 16.02
N ASP A 214 -5.02 42.57 16.00
CA ASP A 214 -4.48 43.61 15.13
C ASP A 214 -4.35 43.07 13.70
N LEU A 215 -5.49 43.02 13.00
CA LEU A 215 -5.61 42.41 11.68
C LEU A 215 -4.67 43.03 10.64
N ALA A 216 -4.31 44.31 10.80
CA ALA A 216 -3.34 44.97 9.92
C ALA A 216 -1.96 44.27 9.98
N LYS A 217 -1.53 43.79 11.15
CA LYS A 217 -0.30 43.00 11.30
C LYS A 217 -0.37 41.63 10.63
N PHE A 218 -1.58 41.11 10.43
CA PHE A 218 -1.84 39.86 9.73
C PHE A 218 -2.21 40.07 8.27
N LYS A 219 -2.11 41.30 7.73
CA LYS A 219 -2.50 41.64 6.35
C LYS A 219 -3.98 41.35 6.04
N MET A 220 -4.83 41.53 7.05
CA MET A 220 -6.27 41.29 6.97
C MET A 220 -7.03 42.56 7.38
N SER A 221 -8.26 42.69 6.88
CA SER A 221 -9.20 43.75 7.29
C SER A 221 -10.34 43.21 8.16
N THR A 222 -10.70 41.95 7.98
CA THR A 222 -11.80 41.27 8.67
C THR A 222 -11.41 39.83 8.98
N LEU A 223 -12.09 39.22 9.96
CA LEU A 223 -12.04 37.77 10.17
C LEU A 223 -12.82 37.07 9.04
N ASP A 224 -12.12 36.73 7.95
CA ASP A 224 -12.73 36.11 6.78
C ASP A 224 -13.33 34.71 7.06
N LYS A 225 -14.11 34.22 6.10
CA LYS A 225 -14.82 32.94 6.22
C LYS A 225 -13.87 31.76 6.47
N ASP A 226 -12.70 31.76 5.84
CA ASP A 226 -11.71 30.69 5.96
C ASP A 226 -11.10 30.64 7.37
N THR A 227 -10.75 31.81 7.90
CA THR A 227 -10.25 31.98 9.27
C THR A 227 -11.31 31.53 10.28
N VAL A 228 -12.56 31.94 10.10
CA VAL A 228 -13.67 31.55 10.98
C VAL A 228 -13.93 30.05 10.90
N ALA A 229 -13.91 29.44 9.71
CA ALA A 229 -14.10 27.99 9.54
C ALA A 229 -12.97 27.18 10.23
N LEU A 230 -11.73 27.67 10.16
CA LEU A 230 -10.58 27.08 10.84
C LEU A 230 -10.67 27.20 12.36
N MET A 231 -11.04 28.37 12.88
CA MET A 231 -11.27 28.59 14.31
C MET A 231 -12.46 27.79 14.83
N THR A 232 -13.51 27.65 14.01
CA THR A 232 -14.68 26.81 14.31
C THR A 232 -14.25 25.35 14.44
N ARG A 233 -13.49 24.80 13.47
CA ARG A 233 -12.92 23.44 13.59
C ARG A 233 -12.10 23.28 14.87
N ARG A 234 -11.29 24.28 15.22
CA ARG A 234 -10.52 24.24 16.47
C ARG A 234 -11.38 24.20 17.74
N ALA A 235 -12.56 24.81 17.73
CA ALA A 235 -13.53 24.65 18.82
C ALA A 235 -14.05 23.20 18.93
N TYR A 236 -14.30 22.54 17.80
CA TYR A 236 -14.64 21.11 17.76
C TYR A 236 -13.47 20.24 18.26
N ASP A 237 -12.22 20.59 17.92
CA ASP A 237 -11.04 19.88 18.43
C ASP A 237 -10.97 19.93 19.97
N ILE A 238 -11.26 21.08 20.59
CA ILE A 238 -11.33 21.20 22.05
C ILE A 238 -12.49 20.37 22.61
N ALA A 239 -13.66 20.42 21.98
CA ALA A 239 -14.82 19.63 22.40
C ALA A 239 -14.58 18.11 22.34
N GLY A 240 -13.78 17.64 21.37
CA GLY A 240 -13.39 16.24 21.24
C GLY A 240 -12.25 15.82 22.17
N SER A 241 -11.24 16.68 22.34
CA SER A 241 -10.02 16.35 23.09
C SER A 241 -10.14 16.59 24.61
N SER A 242 -10.98 17.52 25.06
CA SER A 242 -11.15 17.87 26.47
C SER A 242 -12.27 17.05 27.13
N LYS A 243 -11.90 15.92 27.73
CA LYS A 243 -12.84 14.99 28.39
C LYS A 243 -13.71 15.69 29.45
N GLY A 244 -15.03 15.56 29.31
CA GLY A 244 -16.02 16.10 30.25
C GLY A 244 -16.28 17.61 30.14
N VAL A 245 -15.80 18.26 29.07
CA VAL A 245 -16.02 19.70 28.82
C VAL A 245 -17.05 19.90 27.72
N ARG A 246 -18.08 20.69 27.99
CA ARG A 246 -19.07 21.12 26.99
C ARG A 246 -18.60 22.41 26.36
N VAL A 247 -18.43 22.41 25.04
CA VAL A 247 -18.01 23.60 24.29
C VAL A 247 -19.22 24.24 23.61
N PHE A 248 -19.32 25.55 23.73
CA PHE A 248 -20.28 26.39 23.01
C PHE A 248 -19.53 27.28 22.04
N PHE A 249 -20.02 27.39 20.81
CA PHE A 249 -19.50 28.29 19.78
C PHE A 249 -20.62 29.23 19.33
N ASN A 250 -20.42 30.55 19.46
CA ASN A 250 -21.41 31.60 19.21
C ASN A 250 -22.79 31.27 19.83
N GLY A 251 -22.78 30.88 21.11
CA GLY A 251 -23.97 30.54 21.89
C GLY A 251 -24.56 29.14 21.62
N LYS A 252 -24.12 28.42 20.59
CA LYS A 252 -24.61 27.07 20.26
C LYS A 252 -23.70 26.00 20.85
N ARG A 253 -24.29 25.00 21.52
CA ARG A 253 -23.55 23.84 22.03
C ARG A 253 -23.07 22.98 20.87
N LEU A 254 -21.78 22.63 20.85
CA LEU A 254 -21.24 21.68 19.87
C LEU A 254 -21.72 20.26 20.20
N PRO A 255 -22.18 19.46 19.21
CA PRO A 255 -22.81 18.15 19.42
C PRO A 255 -21.79 17.02 19.63
N LEU A 256 -20.80 17.24 20.50
CA LEU A 256 -19.76 16.26 20.82
C LEU A 256 -19.88 15.79 22.27
N THR A 257 -19.80 14.47 22.44
CA THR A 257 -19.84 13.79 23.76
C THR A 257 -18.51 13.15 24.16
N GLY A 258 -17.52 13.13 23.25
CA GLY A 258 -16.19 12.61 23.51
C GLY A 258 -15.35 12.48 22.24
N PHE A 259 -14.13 11.96 22.39
CA PHE A 259 -13.16 11.86 21.30
C PHE A 259 -13.63 10.93 20.17
N ARG A 260 -14.28 9.80 20.49
CA ARG A 260 -14.85 8.91 19.48
C ARG A 260 -15.83 9.61 18.52
N ASN A 261 -16.75 10.42 19.06
CA ASN A 261 -17.73 11.17 18.28
C ASN A 261 -17.06 12.26 17.43
N TYR A 262 -15.98 12.84 17.92
CA TYR A 262 -15.16 13.76 17.14
C TYR A 262 -14.52 13.04 15.94
N VAL A 263 -14.01 11.82 16.13
CA VAL A 263 -13.46 11.00 15.03
C VAL A 263 -14.54 10.59 14.02
N ASP A 264 -15.79 10.34 14.45
CA ASP A 264 -16.90 10.05 13.53
C ASP A 264 -17.10 11.14 12.47
N MET A 265 -16.83 12.40 12.81
CA MET A 265 -16.93 13.51 11.86
C MET A 265 -15.95 13.39 10.68
N TYR A 266 -14.81 12.72 10.86
CA TYR A 266 -13.79 12.54 9.82
C TYR A 266 -14.09 11.39 8.87
N VAL A 267 -14.90 10.42 9.31
CA VAL A 267 -15.23 9.21 8.55
C VAL A 267 -16.66 9.20 8.01
N LYS A 268 -17.49 10.13 8.47
CA LYS A 268 -18.88 10.27 8.02
C LYS A 268 -18.92 10.32 6.48
N ASP A 269 -19.80 9.51 5.91
CA ASP A 269 -20.03 9.43 4.46
C ASP A 269 -18.81 9.00 3.62
N ARG A 270 -17.76 8.47 4.28
CA ARG A 270 -16.59 7.89 3.60
C ARG A 270 -16.71 6.39 3.51
N VAL A 271 -16.36 5.88 2.34
CA VAL A 271 -16.37 4.47 2.00
C VAL A 271 -14.97 4.00 1.64
N ASP A 272 -14.74 2.69 1.67
CA ASP A 272 -13.54 2.06 1.16
C ASP A 272 -13.58 1.89 -0.38
N GLU A 273 -12.54 1.29 -0.94
CA GLU A 273 -12.43 0.97 -2.38
C GLU A 273 -13.57 0.07 -2.91
N LEU A 274 -14.33 -0.59 -2.02
CA LEU A 274 -15.44 -1.48 -2.35
C LEU A 274 -16.81 -0.81 -2.11
N GLY A 275 -16.84 0.46 -1.70
CA GLY A 275 -18.06 1.18 -1.38
C GLY A 275 -18.65 0.89 0.00
N ALA A 276 -17.93 0.19 0.88
CA ALA A 276 -18.37 -0.08 2.25
C ALA A 276 -17.93 1.05 3.20
N ALA A 277 -18.78 1.42 4.15
CA ALA A 277 -18.47 2.48 5.11
C ALA A 277 -17.19 2.17 5.92
N LEU A 278 -16.35 3.18 6.14
CA LEU A 278 -15.12 3.02 6.91
C LEU A 278 -15.41 2.64 8.36
N ILE A 279 -14.73 1.59 8.84
CA ILE A 279 -14.83 1.11 10.22
C ILE A 279 -13.81 1.85 11.08
N VAL A 280 -14.27 2.44 12.19
CA VAL A 280 -13.39 3.04 13.20
C VAL A 280 -13.26 2.09 14.39
N VAL A 281 -12.02 1.73 14.69
CA VAL A 281 -11.63 1.00 15.90
C VAL A 281 -11.28 2.02 16.97
N HIS A 282 -11.73 1.81 18.21
CA HIS A 282 -11.56 2.77 19.30
C HIS A 282 -11.21 2.07 20.60
N GLU A 283 -10.24 2.63 21.33
CA GLU A 283 -9.85 2.19 22.66
C GLU A 283 -9.49 3.37 23.54
N ILE A 284 -10.10 3.43 24.72
CA ILE A 284 -9.60 4.21 25.85
C ILE A 284 -8.60 3.30 26.57
N VAL A 285 -7.30 3.52 26.35
CA VAL A 285 -6.23 2.65 26.84
C VAL A 285 -6.06 2.84 28.35
N ASN A 286 -6.09 4.09 28.80
CA ASN A 286 -6.10 4.48 30.22
C ASN A 286 -6.57 5.93 30.37
N GLU A 287 -6.44 6.53 31.57
CA GLU A 287 -6.85 7.91 31.83
C GLU A 287 -6.15 8.97 30.97
N ARG A 288 -4.96 8.65 30.44
CA ARG A 288 -4.10 9.56 29.69
C ARG A 288 -4.01 9.24 28.20
N TRP A 289 -4.59 8.15 27.71
CA TRP A 289 -4.48 7.73 26.31
C TRP A 289 -5.81 7.22 25.76
N GLU A 290 -6.25 7.83 24.66
CA GLU A 290 -7.40 7.40 23.88
C GLU A 290 -7.00 7.39 22.40
N VAL A 291 -7.25 6.25 21.73
CA VAL A 291 -6.79 6.00 20.36
C VAL A 291 -7.95 5.55 19.50
N CYS A 292 -8.09 6.14 18.32
CA CYS A 292 -8.94 5.61 17.26
C CYS A 292 -8.11 5.30 16.01
N LEU A 293 -8.49 4.27 15.28
CA LEU A 293 -7.85 3.84 14.05
C LEU A 293 -8.90 3.57 12.99
N THR A 294 -8.65 4.04 11.77
CA THR A 294 -9.39 3.62 10.58
C THR A 294 -8.43 3.47 9.40
N MET A 295 -8.95 2.93 8.30
CA MET A 295 -8.20 2.79 7.07
C MET A 295 -7.99 4.16 6.41
N SER A 296 -6.79 4.39 5.89
CA SER A 296 -6.51 5.56 5.05
C SER A 296 -6.51 5.19 3.57
N GLU A 297 -7.06 6.08 2.76
CA GLU A 297 -7.05 5.99 1.30
C GLU A 297 -5.92 6.80 0.66
N LYS A 298 -5.34 7.76 1.40
CA LYS A 298 -4.37 8.74 0.87
C LYS A 298 -3.12 8.82 1.75
N GLY A 299 -2.38 7.71 1.82
CA GLY A 299 -1.14 7.63 2.60
C GLY A 299 -1.38 7.69 4.11
N PHE A 300 -0.31 7.75 4.91
CA PHE A 300 -0.47 7.83 6.36
C PHE A 300 -1.13 9.16 6.75
N GLN A 301 -2.22 9.09 7.51
CA GLN A 301 -2.92 10.26 8.04
C GLN A 301 -2.95 10.21 9.57
N GLN A 302 -2.91 11.38 10.20
CA GLN A 302 -2.98 11.47 11.64
C GLN A 302 -3.70 12.74 12.10
N VAL A 303 -4.46 12.65 13.19
CA VAL A 303 -5.02 13.78 13.92
C VAL A 303 -4.77 13.53 15.40
N SER A 304 -3.90 14.32 16.02
CA SER A 304 -3.47 14.07 17.39
C SER A 304 -3.50 15.30 18.29
N PHE A 305 -3.69 15.03 19.58
CA PHE A 305 -3.75 16.02 20.64
C PHE A 305 -2.87 15.60 21.81
N VAL A 306 -1.99 16.52 22.24
CA VAL A 306 -1.18 16.37 23.45
C VAL A 306 -1.57 17.48 24.41
N ASN A 307 -2.17 17.14 25.55
CA ASN A 307 -2.67 18.13 26.52
C ASN A 307 -3.61 19.17 25.85
N SER A 308 -4.54 18.70 25.01
CA SER A 308 -5.44 19.53 24.19
C SER A 308 -4.77 20.46 23.15
N ILE A 309 -3.44 20.39 22.98
CA ILE A 309 -2.73 21.05 21.87
C ILE A 309 -2.87 20.20 20.61
N ALA A 310 -3.26 20.81 19.49
CA ALA A 310 -3.33 20.13 18.20
C ALA A 310 -1.93 19.92 17.60
N THR A 311 -1.42 18.68 17.66
CA THR A 311 -0.14 18.30 17.06
C THR A 311 -0.33 17.88 15.60
N THR A 312 -0.57 18.87 14.74
CA THR A 312 -0.92 18.69 13.32
C THR A 312 0.16 17.99 12.48
N LYS A 313 1.43 18.08 12.90
CA LYS A 313 2.56 17.36 12.28
C LYS A 313 2.89 16.04 12.98
N GLY A 314 2.19 15.71 14.06
CA GLY A 314 2.34 14.48 14.83
C GLY A 314 3.52 14.56 15.79
N GLY A 315 4.37 13.53 15.76
CA GLY A 315 5.56 13.44 16.61
C GLY A 315 5.66 12.11 17.34
N ARG A 316 6.46 12.09 18.40
CA ARG A 316 6.86 10.85 19.09
C ARG A 316 5.69 10.06 19.69
N HIS A 317 4.60 10.72 20.10
CA HIS A 317 3.38 10.07 20.60
C HIS A 317 2.63 9.34 19.50
N VAL A 318 2.57 9.92 18.30
CA VAL A 318 1.93 9.30 17.12
C VAL A 318 2.76 8.10 16.67
N ASP A 319 4.08 8.26 16.57
CA ASP A 319 4.98 7.17 16.19
C ASP A 319 4.92 6.01 17.19
N TYR A 320 4.87 6.31 18.49
CA TYR A 320 4.73 5.29 19.53
C TYR A 320 3.48 4.40 19.34
N VAL A 321 2.35 4.97 18.96
CA VAL A 321 1.12 4.21 18.70
C VAL A 321 1.18 3.52 17.32
N ALA A 322 1.63 4.22 16.29
CA ALA A 322 1.70 3.71 14.93
C ALA A 322 2.66 2.52 14.80
N ASP A 323 3.82 2.56 15.46
CA ASP A 323 4.84 1.52 15.36
C ASP A 323 4.38 0.20 16.01
N GLN A 324 3.61 0.27 17.09
CA GLN A 324 2.96 -0.90 17.70
C GLN A 324 1.97 -1.56 16.72
N LEU A 325 1.13 -0.76 16.07
CA LEU A 325 0.16 -1.23 15.07
C LEU A 325 0.83 -1.84 13.85
N VAL A 326 1.79 -1.13 13.27
CA VAL A 326 2.54 -1.57 12.09
C VAL A 326 3.24 -2.91 12.36
N SER A 327 3.86 -3.06 13.54
CA SER A 327 4.56 -4.29 13.92
C SER A 327 3.62 -5.49 14.02
N LYS A 328 2.39 -5.31 14.51
CA LYS A 328 1.40 -6.41 14.58
C LYS A 328 0.75 -6.69 13.22
N LEU A 329 0.36 -5.63 12.48
CA LEU A 329 -0.29 -5.77 11.18
C LEU A 329 0.64 -6.41 10.14
N ILE A 330 1.93 -6.07 10.14
CA ILE A 330 2.89 -6.64 9.17
C ILE A 330 3.06 -8.15 9.35
N GLU A 331 2.97 -8.68 10.58
CA GLU A 331 3.00 -10.12 10.84
C GLU A 331 1.80 -10.82 10.20
N VAL A 332 0.59 -10.26 10.36
CA VAL A 332 -0.63 -10.80 9.78
C VAL A 332 -0.58 -10.75 8.26
N VAL A 333 -0.16 -9.61 7.69
CA VAL A 333 -0.05 -9.44 6.24
C VAL A 333 0.99 -10.39 5.67
N LYS A 334 2.15 -10.58 6.31
CA LYS A 334 3.16 -11.56 5.87
C LYS A 334 2.62 -12.98 5.83
N LYS A 335 1.81 -13.39 6.81
CA LYS A 335 1.13 -14.70 6.81
C LYS A 335 0.12 -14.85 5.68
N LYS A 336 -0.61 -13.78 5.34
CA LYS A 336 -1.59 -13.76 4.23
C LYS A 336 -0.94 -13.56 2.84
N ASN A 337 0.29 -13.06 2.77
CA ASN A 337 0.98 -12.72 1.53
C ASN A 337 1.51 -13.96 0.78
N LYS A 338 0.64 -14.53 -0.05
CA LYS A 338 0.98 -15.62 -0.97
C LYS A 338 1.77 -15.16 -2.20
N ALA A 339 1.84 -13.85 -2.46
CA ALA A 339 2.50 -13.31 -3.64
C ALA A 339 4.02 -13.15 -3.47
N GLY A 340 4.57 -13.34 -2.25
CA GLY A 340 6.01 -13.29 -2.00
C GLY A 340 6.65 -11.90 -2.15
N VAL A 341 5.83 -10.84 -2.26
CA VAL A 341 6.32 -9.46 -2.34
C VAL A 341 6.84 -9.03 -0.97
N ALA A 342 8.07 -8.50 -0.88
CA ALA A 342 8.57 -7.96 0.37
C ALA A 342 7.81 -6.68 0.78
N ILE A 343 7.31 -6.65 2.01
CA ILE A 343 6.53 -5.55 2.60
C ILE A 343 7.38 -4.88 3.68
N LYS A 344 7.51 -3.56 3.60
CA LYS A 344 8.26 -2.72 4.55
C LYS A 344 7.30 -2.01 5.53
N PRO A 345 7.71 -1.69 6.77
CA PRO A 345 6.86 -1.05 7.77
C PRO A 345 6.15 0.23 7.28
N PHE A 346 6.85 1.13 6.61
CA PHE A 346 6.24 2.36 6.08
C PHE A 346 5.12 2.10 5.07
N GLN A 347 5.18 0.97 4.34
CA GLN A 347 4.14 0.60 3.39
C GLN A 347 2.86 0.20 4.11
N VAL A 348 2.96 -0.42 5.29
CA VAL A 348 1.81 -0.70 6.15
C VAL A 348 1.30 0.60 6.80
N LYS A 349 2.22 1.44 7.31
CA LYS A 349 1.87 2.74 7.92
C LYS A 349 1.03 3.61 6.99
N ASN A 350 1.32 3.57 5.68
CA ASN A 350 0.59 4.35 4.68
C ASN A 350 -0.89 3.99 4.50
N HIS A 351 -1.38 2.88 5.06
CA HIS A 351 -2.81 2.53 5.04
C HIS A 351 -3.53 2.89 6.35
N LEU A 352 -2.87 3.60 7.27
CA LEU A 352 -3.43 3.94 8.58
C LEU A 352 -3.88 5.41 8.60
N CYS A 353 -5.08 5.66 9.10
CA CYS A 353 -5.55 6.96 9.56
C CYS A 353 -5.72 6.89 11.08
N LEU A 354 -4.82 7.57 11.80
CA LEU A 354 -4.64 7.41 13.25
C LEU A 354 -5.08 8.66 14.01
N PHE A 355 -5.90 8.46 15.04
CA PHE A 355 -6.34 9.53 15.93
C PHE A 355 -5.83 9.26 17.34
N VAL A 356 -5.13 10.23 17.95
CA VAL A 356 -4.51 10.07 19.27
C VAL A 356 -4.87 11.25 20.15
N ASN A 357 -5.50 11.01 21.30
CA ASN A 357 -5.68 12.01 22.34
C ASN A 357 -4.91 11.55 23.57
N CYS A 358 -3.92 12.34 24.02
CA CYS A 358 -3.13 11.97 25.17
C CYS A 358 -2.74 13.11 26.11
N LEU A 359 -2.43 12.72 27.35
CA LEU A 359 -1.88 13.59 28.38
C LEU A 359 -0.42 13.20 28.66
N VAL A 360 0.50 14.13 28.42
CA VAL A 360 1.95 13.91 28.50
C VAL A 360 2.54 14.85 29.54
N GLU A 361 3.41 14.32 30.40
CA GLU A 361 4.15 15.11 31.39
C GLU A 361 5.20 15.99 30.71
N ASN A 362 5.15 17.30 31.00
CA ASN A 362 6.12 18.31 30.56
C ASN A 362 6.54 18.12 29.07
N PRO A 363 5.60 18.17 28.11
CA PRO A 363 5.88 17.86 26.70
C PRO A 363 6.84 18.88 26.08
N THR A 364 7.71 18.39 25.19
CA THR A 364 8.62 19.23 24.37
C THR A 364 8.18 19.20 22.92
N PHE A 365 8.40 20.31 22.22
CA PHE A 365 8.00 20.51 20.82
C PHE A 365 9.15 21.09 20.03
N ASP A 366 9.07 20.98 18.70
CA ASP A 366 10.05 21.54 17.76
C ASP A 366 10.10 23.08 17.77
N SER A 367 8.99 23.73 18.12
CA SER A 367 8.79 25.16 18.03
C SER A 367 7.67 25.65 18.96
N GLN A 368 7.50 26.96 19.06
CA GLN A 368 6.43 27.58 19.86
C GLN A 368 5.03 27.33 19.31
N THR A 369 4.88 26.97 18.02
CA THR A 369 3.57 26.61 17.46
C THR A 369 3.05 25.28 18.00
N LYS A 370 3.95 24.42 18.51
CA LYS A 370 3.67 23.13 19.15
C LYS A 370 2.99 22.10 18.22
N GLU A 371 3.33 22.13 16.93
CA GLU A 371 2.72 21.25 15.92
C GLU A 371 3.31 19.83 15.92
N ASN A 372 4.56 19.66 16.38
CA ASN A 372 5.27 18.38 16.42
C ASN A 372 5.89 18.14 17.80
N MET A 373 5.49 17.06 18.48
CA MET A 373 6.01 16.72 19.81
C MET A 373 7.31 15.90 19.71
N THR A 374 8.36 16.36 20.41
CA THR A 374 9.72 15.80 20.35
C THR A 374 10.12 14.95 21.56
N LEU A 375 9.32 14.96 22.63
CA LEU A 375 9.64 14.28 23.87
C LEU A 375 9.82 12.77 23.64
N GLN A 376 10.83 12.16 24.26
CA GLN A 376 11.07 10.72 24.12
C GLN A 376 10.05 9.91 24.92
N GLN A 377 9.62 8.77 24.38
CA GLN A 377 8.58 7.91 24.94
C GLN A 377 8.78 7.58 26.43
N LYS A 378 10.03 7.31 26.84
CA LYS A 378 10.37 7.00 28.24
C LYS A 378 10.00 8.12 29.25
N ASN A 379 9.83 9.34 28.77
CA ASN A 379 9.55 10.53 29.59
C ASN A 379 8.09 10.97 29.49
N PHE A 380 7.19 10.21 28.86
CA PHE A 380 5.78 10.60 28.74
C PHE A 380 5.01 10.64 30.08
N GLY A 381 5.57 10.01 31.11
CA GLY A 381 4.90 9.84 32.41
C GLY A 381 3.78 8.80 32.39
N SER A 382 3.55 8.14 31.26
CA SER A 382 2.55 7.07 31.09
C SER A 382 2.87 6.21 29.86
N THR A 383 2.24 5.04 29.76
CA THR A 383 2.37 4.12 28.63
C THR A 383 1.03 3.95 27.90
N CYS A 384 1.09 3.48 26.65
CA CYS A 384 -0.07 3.22 25.81
C CYS A 384 0.05 1.82 25.18
N PRO A 385 -0.09 0.74 25.98
CA PRO A 385 -0.13 -0.62 25.45
C PRO A 385 -1.50 -0.89 24.82
N LEU A 386 -1.54 -1.09 23.50
CA LEU A 386 -2.79 -1.42 22.81
C LEU A 386 -3.23 -2.86 23.10
N SER A 387 -4.51 -3.05 23.42
CA SER A 387 -5.03 -4.38 23.77
C SER A 387 -5.08 -5.36 22.58
N ASP A 388 -5.06 -6.66 22.87
CA ASP A 388 -5.28 -7.69 21.84
C ASP A 388 -6.63 -7.54 21.14
N LYS A 389 -7.65 -7.01 21.85
CA LYS A 389 -8.96 -6.71 21.27
C LYS A 389 -8.83 -5.63 20.19
N PHE A 390 -8.11 -4.55 20.47
CA PHE A 390 -7.84 -3.50 19.49
C PHE A 390 -7.10 -4.03 18.28
N ILE A 391 -6.04 -4.82 18.47
CA ILE A 391 -5.25 -5.39 17.38
C ILE A 391 -6.08 -6.33 16.51
N LYS A 392 -6.98 -7.13 17.11
CA LYS A 392 -7.93 -7.98 16.37
C LYS A 392 -8.88 -7.12 15.53
N GLN A 393 -9.46 -6.07 16.09
CA GLN A 393 -10.35 -5.17 15.36
C GLN A 393 -9.63 -4.40 14.25
N ALA A 394 -8.39 -3.95 14.50
CA ALA A 394 -7.52 -3.31 13.50
C ALA A 394 -7.20 -4.24 12.31
N THR A 395 -7.14 -5.55 12.56
CA THR A 395 -6.93 -6.56 11.51
C THR A 395 -8.18 -6.77 10.65
N SER A 396 -9.38 -6.48 11.16
CA SER A 396 -10.67 -6.72 10.50
C SER A 396 -11.37 -5.45 9.99
N CYS A 397 -10.78 -4.26 10.15
CA CYS A 397 -11.39 -2.99 9.73
C CYS A 397 -11.06 -2.59 8.28
N GLY A 398 -10.63 -3.53 7.44
CA GLY A 398 -10.32 -3.32 6.02
C GLY A 398 -8.86 -2.97 5.70
N ILE A 399 -8.05 -2.60 6.72
CA ILE A 399 -6.63 -2.23 6.53
C ILE A 399 -5.83 -3.37 5.92
N VAL A 400 -6.00 -4.60 6.43
CA VAL A 400 -5.26 -5.77 5.93
C VAL A 400 -5.67 -6.11 4.50
N GLU A 401 -6.96 -6.02 4.19
CA GLU A 401 -7.51 -6.22 2.85
C GLU A 401 -6.95 -5.20 1.85
N SER A 402 -6.92 -3.91 2.22
CA SER A 402 -6.32 -2.84 1.42
C SER A 402 -4.83 -3.08 1.14
N ILE A 403 -4.05 -3.44 2.17
CA ILE A 403 -2.63 -3.79 1.99
C ILE A 403 -2.48 -5.00 1.06
N MET A 404 -3.33 -6.03 1.20
CA MET A 404 -3.28 -7.23 0.36
C MET A 404 -3.65 -6.93 -1.09
N ASN A 405 -4.59 -6.02 -1.35
CA ASN A 405 -4.91 -5.55 -2.70
C ASN A 405 -3.72 -4.79 -3.31
N TRP A 406 -3.10 -3.89 -2.56
CA TRP A 406 -1.89 -3.20 -2.98
C TRP A 406 -0.73 -4.18 -3.28
N VAL A 407 -0.53 -5.21 -2.44
CA VAL A 407 0.47 -6.27 -2.67
C VAL A 407 0.20 -7.00 -3.98
N LYS A 408 -1.05 -7.39 -4.26
CA LYS A 408 -1.43 -8.04 -5.52
C LYS A 408 -1.17 -7.13 -6.71
N PHE A 409 -1.50 -5.84 -6.61
CA PHE A 409 -1.25 -4.87 -7.67
C PHE A 409 0.24 -4.68 -7.95
N LYS A 410 1.06 -4.62 -6.89
CA LYS A 410 2.51 -4.50 -6.99
C LYS A 410 3.15 -5.75 -7.60
N ALA A 411 2.72 -6.94 -7.16
CA ALA A 411 3.11 -8.22 -7.75
C ALA A 411 2.84 -8.25 -9.25
N GLN A 412 1.62 -7.85 -9.64
CA GLN A 412 1.23 -7.80 -11.04
C GLN A 412 2.09 -6.82 -11.85
N THR A 413 2.33 -5.63 -11.30
CA THR A 413 3.16 -4.61 -11.96
C THR A 413 4.58 -5.13 -12.20
N GLN A 414 5.12 -5.92 -11.28
CA GLN A 414 6.43 -6.57 -11.46
C GLN A 414 6.43 -7.64 -12.56
N LEU A 415 5.37 -8.45 -12.68
CA LEU A 415 5.21 -9.39 -13.80
C LEU A 415 5.12 -8.65 -15.15
N ASN A 416 4.31 -7.60 -15.21
CA ASN A 416 4.10 -6.85 -16.45
C ASN A 416 5.40 -6.21 -16.95
N LYS A 417 6.33 -5.84 -16.06
CA LYS A 417 7.67 -5.33 -16.45
C LYS A 417 8.55 -6.36 -17.18
N LYS A 418 8.26 -7.66 -17.05
CA LYS A 418 8.95 -8.72 -17.80
C LYS A 418 8.38 -8.90 -19.21
N CYS A 419 7.15 -8.47 -19.44
CA CYS A 419 6.53 -8.47 -20.76
C CYS A 419 6.97 -7.24 -21.56
N SER A 420 7.16 -7.42 -22.87
CA SER A 420 7.28 -6.28 -23.78
C SER A 420 5.88 -5.74 -24.09
N SER A 421 5.63 -4.46 -23.83
CA SER A 421 4.39 -3.80 -24.25
C SER A 421 4.34 -3.61 -25.78
N VAL A 422 5.51 -3.60 -26.43
CA VAL A 422 5.68 -3.39 -27.86
C VAL A 422 6.04 -4.71 -28.56
N LYS A 423 5.39 -4.97 -29.69
CA LYS A 423 5.71 -6.08 -30.59
C LYS A 423 6.98 -5.74 -31.37
N HIS A 424 8.08 -6.41 -31.04
CA HIS A 424 9.35 -6.25 -31.76
C HIS A 424 9.46 -7.27 -32.90
N SER A 425 9.97 -6.84 -34.05
CA SER A 425 10.25 -7.73 -35.19
C SER A 425 11.45 -8.66 -34.93
N LYS A 426 12.44 -8.21 -34.16
CA LYS A 426 13.62 -9.01 -33.77
C LYS A 426 13.81 -9.00 -32.25
N ILE A 427 14.18 -10.14 -31.69
CA ILE A 427 14.45 -10.30 -30.26
C ILE A 427 15.94 -10.42 -30.00
N LYS A 428 16.46 -9.61 -29.07
CA LYS A 428 17.82 -9.71 -28.54
C LYS A 428 17.83 -10.37 -27.17
N GLY A 429 18.94 -11.02 -26.80
CA GLY A 429 19.16 -11.53 -25.44
C GLY A 429 18.40 -12.81 -25.08
N VAL A 430 17.98 -13.59 -26.07
CA VAL A 430 17.48 -14.97 -25.87
C VAL A 430 18.42 -15.92 -26.62
N PRO A 431 19.47 -16.45 -25.96
CA PRO A 431 20.40 -17.37 -26.58
C PRO A 431 19.69 -18.63 -27.07
N LYS A 432 20.14 -19.22 -28.18
CA LYS A 432 19.59 -20.43 -28.81
C LYS A 432 18.20 -20.30 -29.47
N LEU A 433 17.64 -19.10 -29.58
CA LEU A 433 16.47 -18.88 -30.43
C LEU A 433 16.90 -18.84 -31.90
N ASP A 434 16.33 -19.73 -32.72
CA ASP A 434 16.31 -19.59 -34.18
C ASP A 434 14.98 -18.96 -34.56
N ASP A 435 14.98 -17.65 -34.78
CA ASP A 435 13.76 -16.85 -34.96
C ASP A 435 13.25 -16.92 -36.41
N ALA A 436 11.94 -17.06 -36.60
CA ALA A 436 11.33 -17.02 -37.93
C ALA A 436 11.46 -15.62 -38.55
N ASN A 437 11.66 -15.54 -39.87
CA ASN A 437 11.87 -14.25 -40.55
C ASN A 437 10.64 -13.31 -40.42
N ASN A 438 9.43 -13.87 -40.42
CA ASN A 438 8.19 -13.11 -40.31
C ASN A 438 7.72 -12.92 -38.85
N ALA A 439 8.42 -13.48 -37.86
CA ALA A 439 8.01 -13.38 -36.47
C ALA A 439 8.03 -11.92 -35.98
N GLY A 440 6.92 -11.49 -35.37
CA GLY A 440 6.75 -10.09 -34.98
C GLY A 440 6.46 -9.10 -36.11
N GLY A 441 6.36 -9.56 -37.37
CA GLY A 441 5.95 -8.76 -38.53
C GLY A 441 4.42 -8.70 -38.73
N LYS A 442 4.00 -8.38 -39.96
CA LYS A 442 2.58 -8.37 -40.37
C LYS A 442 2.00 -9.80 -40.41
N ASP A 443 2.80 -10.76 -40.87
CA ASP A 443 2.41 -12.17 -41.04
C ASP A 443 2.69 -13.04 -39.81
N SER A 444 2.93 -12.41 -38.66
CA SER A 444 3.33 -13.10 -37.42
C SER A 444 2.29 -14.11 -36.92
N ILE A 445 1.01 -13.92 -37.27
CA ILE A 445 -0.08 -14.84 -36.92
C ILE A 445 0.04 -16.18 -37.67
N GLY A 446 0.68 -16.18 -38.85
CA GLY A 446 1.00 -17.39 -39.60
C GLY A 446 2.26 -18.09 -39.10
N CYS A 447 3.02 -17.47 -38.19
CA CYS A 447 4.26 -18.04 -37.67
C CYS A 447 4.01 -19.05 -36.54
N THR A 448 4.75 -20.15 -36.55
CA THR A 448 4.75 -21.20 -35.53
C THR A 448 6.12 -21.27 -34.84
N LEU A 449 6.12 -21.22 -33.51
CA LEU A 449 7.30 -21.46 -32.69
C LEU A 449 7.37 -22.94 -32.29
N ILE A 450 8.41 -23.64 -32.71
CA ILE A 450 8.67 -25.03 -32.32
C ILE A 450 9.45 -25.02 -31.00
N LEU A 451 8.84 -25.53 -29.93
CA LEU A 451 9.50 -25.75 -28.64
C LEU A 451 10.01 -27.18 -28.56
N THR A 452 11.32 -27.36 -28.44
CA THR A 452 11.95 -28.69 -28.49
C THR A 452 12.43 -29.16 -27.13
N GLU A 453 12.36 -30.47 -26.87
CA GLU A 453 12.95 -31.09 -25.69
C GLU A 453 14.49 -31.18 -25.83
N GLY A 454 15.20 -30.17 -25.32
CA GLY A 454 16.66 -30.10 -25.38
C GLY A 454 17.24 -29.75 -26.75
N ASP A 455 18.58 -29.71 -26.80
CA ASP A 455 19.34 -29.33 -28.01
C ASP A 455 19.36 -30.45 -29.08
N SER A 456 19.16 -31.70 -28.67
CA SER A 456 19.09 -32.84 -29.61
C SER A 456 17.86 -32.73 -30.51
N ALA A 457 16.67 -32.53 -29.93
CA ALA A 457 15.43 -32.32 -30.68
C ALA A 457 15.48 -31.02 -31.50
N LYS A 458 16.15 -29.98 -30.98
CA LYS A 458 16.41 -28.74 -31.73
C LYS A 458 17.13 -28.99 -33.05
N THR A 459 18.17 -29.82 -33.03
CA THR A 459 18.97 -30.11 -34.24
C THR A 459 18.12 -30.79 -35.32
N LEU A 460 17.19 -31.66 -34.90
CA LEU A 460 16.19 -32.28 -35.78
C LEU A 460 15.25 -31.23 -36.38
N ALA A 461 14.69 -30.34 -35.56
CA ALA A 461 13.78 -29.29 -36.01
C ALA A 461 14.47 -28.32 -36.99
N VAL A 462 15.70 -27.87 -36.69
CA VAL A 462 16.49 -26.99 -37.56
C VAL A 462 16.81 -27.66 -38.90
N SER A 463 17.06 -28.97 -38.92
CA SER A 463 17.23 -29.74 -40.16
C SER A 463 15.94 -29.76 -41.00
N GLY A 464 14.79 -29.91 -40.33
CA GLY A 464 13.46 -29.84 -40.95
C GLY A 464 13.12 -28.48 -41.55
N LEU A 465 13.57 -27.38 -40.94
CA LEU A 465 13.42 -26.03 -41.50
C LEU A 465 14.06 -25.86 -42.88
N GLY A 466 15.05 -26.70 -43.22
CA GLY A 466 15.65 -26.73 -44.56
C GLY A 466 14.67 -27.13 -45.67
N VAL A 467 13.53 -27.75 -45.31
CA VAL A 467 12.48 -28.19 -46.26
C VAL A 467 11.33 -27.19 -46.29
N ILE A 468 10.81 -26.81 -45.11
CA ILE A 468 9.61 -25.97 -44.98
C ILE A 468 9.90 -24.47 -44.97
N GLY A 469 11.18 -24.09 -44.95
CA GLY A 469 11.63 -22.69 -44.90
C GLY A 469 11.69 -22.11 -43.48
N ARG A 470 12.34 -20.95 -43.37
CA ARG A 470 12.54 -20.20 -42.11
C ARG A 470 11.59 -19.02 -41.94
N ASP A 471 10.71 -18.78 -42.91
CA ASP A 471 9.88 -17.57 -42.92
C ASP A 471 8.83 -17.60 -41.81
N ASN A 472 8.17 -18.74 -41.63
CA ASN A 472 7.05 -18.91 -40.70
C ASN A 472 7.36 -19.86 -39.53
N TYR A 473 8.59 -20.35 -39.40
CA TYR A 473 8.93 -21.36 -38.39
C TYR A 473 10.19 -20.97 -37.62
N GLY A 474 10.03 -20.82 -36.31
CA GLY A 474 11.12 -20.58 -35.36
C GLY A 474 11.33 -21.79 -34.46
N VAL A 475 12.50 -21.92 -33.84
CA VAL A 475 12.84 -23.05 -32.96
C VAL A 475 13.48 -22.54 -31.67
N PHE A 476 13.03 -23.04 -30.52
CA PHE A 476 13.63 -22.75 -29.22
C PHE A 476 13.70 -24.00 -28.33
N PRO A 477 14.89 -24.38 -27.82
CA PRO A 477 15.05 -25.56 -26.98
C PRO A 477 14.71 -25.27 -25.51
N LEU A 478 13.93 -26.16 -24.92
CA LEU A 478 13.68 -26.21 -23.48
C LEU A 478 14.86 -26.87 -22.75
N ARG A 479 15.19 -26.40 -21.54
CA ARG A 479 16.34 -26.88 -20.75
C ARG A 479 15.98 -28.03 -19.79
N GLY A 480 14.75 -28.54 -19.85
CA GLY A 480 14.26 -29.66 -19.04
C GLY A 480 12.77 -29.55 -18.76
N LYS A 481 12.33 -30.14 -17.64
CA LYS A 481 10.94 -30.03 -17.18
C LYS A 481 10.60 -28.59 -16.80
N MET A 482 9.56 -28.06 -17.43
CA MET A 482 9.09 -26.70 -17.16
C MET A 482 8.53 -26.57 -15.74
N LEU A 483 8.67 -25.38 -15.14
CA LEU A 483 8.08 -25.08 -13.84
C LEU A 483 6.55 -25.09 -13.92
N ASN A 484 5.88 -25.83 -13.03
CA ASN A 484 4.43 -25.75 -12.89
C ASN A 484 4.02 -24.38 -12.31
N VAL A 485 3.57 -23.49 -13.19
CA VAL A 485 3.27 -22.09 -12.86
C VAL A 485 2.05 -21.89 -11.96
N ARG A 486 1.12 -22.86 -11.88
CA ARG A 486 -0.06 -22.78 -11.00
C ARG A 486 0.32 -22.76 -9.52
N GLU A 487 1.45 -23.37 -9.22
CA GLU A 487 1.93 -23.64 -7.86
C GLU A 487 3.21 -22.86 -7.55
N ALA A 488 3.69 -22.09 -8.52
CA ALA A 488 4.91 -21.29 -8.39
C ALA A 488 4.61 -19.94 -7.74
N THR A 489 5.48 -19.54 -6.84
CA THR A 489 5.47 -18.16 -6.31
C THR A 489 5.83 -17.17 -7.42
N LEU A 490 5.39 -15.92 -7.29
CA LEU A 490 5.79 -14.83 -8.18
C LEU A 490 7.31 -14.78 -8.38
N LYS A 491 8.07 -14.93 -7.29
CA LYS A 491 9.53 -14.91 -7.32
C LYS A 491 10.08 -16.02 -8.21
N GLN A 492 9.60 -17.26 -8.05
CA GLN A 492 10.02 -18.38 -8.89
C GLN A 492 9.70 -18.16 -10.36
N ILE A 493 8.52 -17.59 -10.68
CA ILE A 493 8.15 -17.27 -12.07
C ILE A 493 9.08 -16.18 -12.63
N MET A 494 9.33 -15.11 -11.86
CA MET A 494 10.17 -13.98 -12.29
C MET A 494 11.65 -14.35 -12.49
N GLU A 495 12.17 -15.29 -11.69
CA GLU A 495 13.56 -15.76 -11.76
C GLU A 495 13.75 -16.88 -12.79
N ASN A 496 12.67 -17.54 -13.23
CA ASN A 496 12.74 -18.60 -14.23
C ASN A 496 13.04 -18.02 -15.63
N ALA A 497 14.28 -18.21 -16.09
CA ALA A 497 14.75 -17.69 -17.37
C ALA A 497 14.03 -18.31 -18.58
N GLU A 498 13.55 -19.55 -18.48
CA GLU A 498 12.88 -20.27 -19.57
C GLU A 498 11.48 -19.71 -19.81
N ILE A 499 10.67 -19.55 -18.76
CA ILE A 499 9.36 -18.89 -18.82
C ILE A 499 9.51 -17.48 -19.39
N ASN A 500 10.45 -16.70 -18.87
CA ASN A 500 10.71 -15.34 -19.36
C ASN A 500 11.11 -15.31 -20.84
N SER A 501 11.88 -16.31 -21.29
CA SER A 501 12.28 -16.42 -22.70
C SER A 501 11.08 -16.73 -23.57
N ILE A 502 10.24 -17.71 -23.21
CA ILE A 502 9.02 -18.06 -23.96
C ILE A 502 8.07 -16.87 -24.07
N ILE A 503 7.80 -16.18 -22.95
CA ILE A 503 6.96 -14.98 -22.90
C ILE A 503 7.49 -13.92 -23.88
N LYS A 504 8.82 -13.70 -23.86
CA LYS A 504 9.47 -12.72 -24.74
C LYS A 504 9.39 -13.14 -26.21
N ILE A 505 9.72 -14.40 -26.53
CA ILE A 505 9.75 -14.93 -27.91
C ILE A 505 8.39 -14.78 -28.58
N ILE A 506 7.34 -15.18 -27.87
CA ILE A 506 5.96 -15.19 -28.37
C ILE A 506 5.34 -13.79 -28.31
N GLY A 507 5.82 -12.92 -27.43
CA GLY A 507 5.22 -11.60 -27.21
C GLY A 507 4.00 -11.65 -26.29
N LEU A 508 3.99 -12.56 -25.32
CA LEU A 508 2.90 -12.71 -24.36
C LEU A 508 2.93 -11.59 -23.32
N GLN A 509 1.75 -11.23 -22.85
CA GLN A 509 1.52 -10.15 -21.89
C GLN A 509 0.57 -10.66 -20.81
N TYR A 510 0.97 -10.59 -19.54
CA TYR A 510 0.08 -10.93 -18.43
C TYR A 510 -1.16 -10.01 -18.40
N LYS A 511 -2.32 -10.55 -17.98
CA LYS A 511 -3.64 -9.89 -17.98
C LYS A 511 -4.22 -9.52 -19.36
N LYS A 512 -3.48 -9.70 -20.45
CA LYS A 512 -4.06 -9.52 -21.78
C LYS A 512 -4.97 -10.71 -22.10
N ASN A 513 -6.24 -10.43 -22.39
CA ASN A 513 -7.13 -11.44 -22.92
C ASN A 513 -6.92 -11.55 -24.43
N TYR A 514 -6.62 -12.76 -24.90
CA TYR A 514 -6.35 -13.07 -26.31
C TYR A 514 -7.57 -13.61 -27.07
N SER A 515 -8.80 -13.30 -26.63
CA SER A 515 -10.03 -13.81 -27.26
C SER A 515 -10.38 -13.18 -28.61
N SER A 516 -9.87 -11.99 -28.93
CA SER A 516 -10.22 -11.29 -30.18
C SER A 516 -9.11 -11.40 -31.24
N PRO A 517 -9.45 -11.40 -32.55
CA PRO A 517 -8.45 -11.36 -33.62
C PRO A 517 -7.44 -10.21 -33.48
N GLU A 518 -7.88 -9.04 -33.02
CA GLU A 518 -7.03 -7.86 -32.80
C GLU A 518 -6.01 -8.11 -31.68
N SER A 519 -6.43 -8.78 -30.61
CA SER A 519 -5.54 -9.10 -29.50
C SER A 519 -4.44 -10.08 -29.91
N LEU A 520 -4.75 -11.05 -30.77
CA LEU A 520 -3.80 -12.03 -31.32
C LEU A 520 -2.73 -11.38 -32.20
N LYS A 521 -3.03 -10.27 -32.90
CA LYS A 521 -2.05 -9.53 -33.72
C LYS A 521 -0.86 -9.00 -32.93
N SER A 522 -0.98 -8.89 -31.60
CA SER A 522 0.13 -8.47 -30.75
C SER A 522 1.18 -9.55 -30.51
N LEU A 523 0.87 -10.81 -30.79
CA LEU A 523 1.80 -11.93 -30.68
C LEU A 523 2.80 -11.91 -31.84
N ARG A 524 4.02 -12.35 -31.56
CA ARG A 524 5.06 -12.62 -32.55
C ARG A 524 4.91 -13.96 -33.26
N TYR A 525 4.26 -14.91 -32.60
CA TYR A 525 3.95 -16.23 -33.13
C TYR A 525 2.47 -16.50 -32.88
N GLY A 526 1.75 -16.91 -33.91
CA GLY A 526 0.34 -17.28 -33.80
C GLY A 526 0.12 -18.68 -33.25
N LYS A 527 1.18 -19.51 -33.22
CA LYS A 527 1.11 -20.90 -32.74
C LYS A 527 2.39 -21.33 -32.03
N ILE A 528 2.24 -22.30 -31.15
CA ILE A 528 3.33 -23.09 -30.57
C ILE A 528 3.16 -24.54 -31.05
N MET A 529 4.23 -25.11 -31.58
CA MET A 529 4.34 -26.54 -31.86
C MET A 529 5.26 -27.19 -30.83
N ILE A 530 4.75 -28.18 -30.10
CA ILE A 530 5.50 -28.89 -29.07
C ILE A 530 6.16 -30.11 -29.73
N MET A 531 7.48 -30.22 -29.61
CA MET A 531 8.27 -31.28 -30.21
C MET A 531 9.14 -31.93 -29.14
N THR A 532 8.58 -32.94 -28.48
CA THR A 532 9.23 -33.71 -27.40
C THR A 532 9.51 -35.13 -27.87
N ASP A 533 10.33 -35.85 -27.12
CA ASP A 533 10.49 -37.28 -27.34
C ASP A 533 9.14 -37.98 -27.13
N GLN A 534 8.88 -39.04 -27.91
CA GLN A 534 7.64 -39.83 -27.85
C GLN A 534 7.70 -40.85 -26.72
N ASP A 535 8.02 -40.35 -25.52
CA ASP A 535 8.06 -41.08 -24.27
C ASP A 535 7.19 -40.40 -23.19
N GLN A 536 7.22 -40.96 -21.99
CA GLN A 536 6.39 -40.48 -20.89
C GLN A 536 6.88 -39.15 -20.33
N ASP A 537 8.19 -38.88 -20.29
CA ASP A 537 8.71 -37.61 -19.79
C ASP A 537 8.44 -36.47 -20.78
N GLY A 538 8.50 -36.74 -22.09
CA GLY A 538 8.02 -35.84 -23.14
C GLY A 538 6.52 -35.52 -22.99
N SER A 539 5.70 -36.55 -22.70
CA SER A 539 4.26 -36.36 -22.40
C SER A 539 4.04 -35.40 -21.22
N HIS A 540 4.87 -35.47 -20.17
CA HIS A 540 4.81 -34.54 -19.05
C HIS A 540 5.21 -33.11 -19.43
N ILE A 541 6.24 -32.93 -20.26
CA ILE A 541 6.65 -31.61 -20.77
C ILE A 541 5.52 -30.96 -21.58
N LYS A 542 4.86 -31.73 -22.47
CA LYS A 542 3.66 -31.25 -23.19
C LYS A 542 2.59 -30.76 -22.23
N GLY A 543 2.28 -31.55 -21.20
CA GLY A 543 1.30 -31.20 -20.18
C GLY A 543 1.65 -29.93 -19.41
N LEU A 544 2.94 -29.75 -19.04
CA LEU A 544 3.40 -28.54 -18.36
C LEU A 544 3.28 -27.28 -19.23
N LEU A 545 3.55 -27.38 -20.54
CA LEU A 545 3.35 -26.29 -21.50
C LEU A 545 1.87 -25.94 -21.68
N ILE A 546 1.01 -26.95 -21.84
CA ILE A 546 -0.44 -26.77 -21.92
C ILE A 546 -0.94 -26.07 -20.64
N ASN A 547 -0.51 -26.54 -19.48
CA ASN A 547 -0.82 -25.95 -18.19
C ASN A 547 -0.33 -24.50 -18.06
N PHE A 548 0.88 -24.20 -18.55
CA PHE A 548 1.44 -22.85 -18.56
C PHE A 548 0.58 -21.86 -19.35
N ILE A 549 0.14 -22.23 -20.55
CA ILE A 549 -0.75 -21.39 -21.36
C ILE A 549 -2.15 -21.33 -20.74
N HIS A 550 -2.72 -22.47 -20.34
CA HIS A 550 -4.06 -22.52 -19.73
C HIS A 550 -4.17 -21.66 -18.46
N HIS A 551 -3.14 -21.65 -17.61
CA HIS A 551 -3.18 -20.88 -16.36
C HIS A 551 -3.11 -19.36 -16.59
N ASN A 552 -2.25 -18.92 -17.51
CA ASN A 552 -1.96 -17.49 -17.69
C ASN A 552 -2.82 -16.84 -18.78
N TRP A 553 -3.17 -17.59 -19.83
CA TRP A 553 -3.88 -17.13 -21.04
C TRP A 553 -4.85 -18.20 -21.57
N PRO A 554 -5.88 -18.59 -20.79
CA PRO A 554 -6.81 -19.65 -21.17
C PRO A 554 -7.51 -19.41 -22.51
N SER A 555 -7.73 -18.15 -22.91
CA SER A 555 -8.35 -17.83 -24.19
C SER A 555 -7.53 -18.29 -25.41
N LEU A 556 -6.20 -18.45 -25.29
CA LEU A 556 -5.38 -18.95 -26.40
C LEU A 556 -5.70 -20.41 -26.77
N LEU A 557 -6.13 -21.24 -25.81
CA LEU A 557 -6.49 -22.64 -26.08
C LEU A 557 -7.67 -22.74 -27.06
N ARG A 558 -8.50 -21.71 -27.13
CA ARG A 558 -9.66 -21.64 -28.03
C ARG A 558 -9.30 -21.32 -29.49
N HIS A 559 -8.04 -20.98 -29.78
CA HIS A 559 -7.57 -20.54 -31.10
C HIS A 559 -6.66 -21.56 -31.81
N ASN A 560 -6.71 -22.85 -31.45
CA ASN A 560 -5.77 -23.89 -31.93
C ASN A 560 -4.30 -23.41 -31.82
N PHE A 561 -4.00 -22.69 -30.74
CA PHE A 561 -2.72 -22.06 -30.51
C PHE A 561 -1.60 -23.07 -30.23
N LEU A 562 -1.97 -24.24 -29.70
CA LEU A 562 -1.04 -25.34 -29.41
C LEU A 562 -1.20 -26.45 -30.44
N GLU A 563 -0.07 -26.93 -30.96
CA GLU A 563 0.06 -28.07 -31.84
C GLU A 563 1.16 -28.98 -31.29
N GLU A 564 1.13 -30.26 -31.63
CA GLU A 564 2.19 -31.21 -31.36
C GLU A 564 2.81 -31.70 -32.67
N PHE A 565 4.12 -31.95 -32.64
CA PHE A 565 4.83 -32.69 -33.68
C PHE A 565 5.10 -34.13 -33.20
N ILE A 566 4.42 -35.10 -33.81
CA ILE A 566 4.61 -36.53 -33.52
C ILE A 566 5.64 -37.15 -34.45
N THR A 567 6.39 -38.14 -33.96
CA THR A 567 7.31 -38.95 -34.78
C THR A 567 7.01 -40.44 -34.62
N PRO A 568 7.34 -41.28 -35.62
CA PRO A 568 7.23 -42.73 -35.49
C PRO A 568 8.04 -43.27 -34.31
N ILE A 569 7.48 -44.24 -33.58
CA ILE A 569 8.16 -44.95 -32.48
C ILE A 569 8.88 -46.18 -33.02
N ILE A 570 8.33 -46.83 -34.06
CA ILE A 570 8.90 -48.02 -34.70
C ILE A 570 8.87 -47.87 -36.21
N LYS A 571 9.99 -48.23 -36.86
CA LYS A 571 10.07 -48.42 -38.31
C LYS A 571 10.35 -49.88 -38.63
N ALA A 572 9.47 -50.51 -39.41
CA ALA A 572 9.71 -51.83 -39.98
C ALA A 572 10.12 -51.68 -41.45
N SER A 573 11.25 -52.26 -41.83
CA SER A 573 11.79 -52.19 -43.19
C SER A 573 11.98 -53.58 -43.78
N HIS A 574 11.49 -53.80 -45.00
CA HIS A 574 11.72 -55.02 -45.76
C HIS A 574 11.89 -54.68 -47.25
N LYS A 575 13.09 -54.96 -47.77
CA LYS A 575 13.51 -54.56 -49.13
C LYS A 575 13.30 -53.04 -49.35
N LYS A 576 12.42 -52.65 -50.29
CA LYS A 576 12.09 -51.25 -50.58
C LYS A 576 10.91 -50.72 -49.76
N THR A 577 10.19 -51.58 -49.03
CA THR A 577 9.00 -51.19 -48.27
C THR A 577 9.40 -50.76 -46.86
N GLN A 578 8.89 -49.62 -46.42
CA GLN A 578 9.07 -49.08 -45.08
C GLN A 578 7.71 -48.77 -44.48
N LEU A 579 7.46 -49.27 -43.27
CA LEU A 579 6.26 -49.03 -42.49
C LEU A 579 6.63 -48.29 -41.22
N TYR A 580 5.83 -47.29 -40.87
CA TYR A 580 6.03 -46.42 -39.72
C TYR A 580 4.86 -46.58 -38.75
N PHE A 581 5.17 -46.85 -37.49
CA PHE A 581 4.19 -47.06 -36.44
C PHE A 581 4.34 -45.99 -35.37
N TYR A 582 3.22 -45.41 -34.96
CA TYR A 582 3.17 -44.26 -34.05
C TYR A 582 2.67 -44.67 -32.66
N SER A 583 2.26 -45.93 -32.50
CA SER A 583 1.97 -46.53 -31.20
C SER A 583 2.47 -47.97 -31.17
N ILE A 584 2.84 -48.45 -29.97
CA ILE A 584 3.21 -49.86 -29.76
C ILE A 584 2.05 -50.80 -30.12
N PRO A 585 0.79 -50.53 -29.73
CA PRO A 585 -0.35 -51.37 -30.14
C PRO A 585 -0.52 -51.50 -31.66
N GLU A 586 -0.32 -50.41 -32.41
CA GLU A 586 -0.39 -50.44 -33.88
C GLU A 586 0.67 -51.38 -34.48
N TYR A 587 1.90 -51.30 -33.98
CA TYR A 587 2.98 -52.21 -34.39
C TYR A 587 2.69 -53.67 -34.01
N LEU A 588 2.17 -53.94 -32.81
CA LEU A 588 1.87 -55.30 -32.36
C LEU A 588 0.75 -55.93 -33.19
N ALA A 589 -0.32 -55.19 -33.47
CA ALA A 589 -1.41 -55.65 -34.34
C ALA A 589 -0.92 -55.97 -35.76
N TRP A 590 -0.04 -55.13 -36.31
CA TRP A 590 0.60 -55.42 -37.60
C TRP A 590 1.51 -56.65 -37.52
N LYS A 591 2.32 -56.78 -36.46
CA LYS A 591 3.23 -57.91 -36.27
C LYS A 591 2.47 -59.25 -36.18
N GLU A 592 1.34 -59.28 -35.47
CA GLU A 592 0.48 -60.46 -35.32
C GLU A 592 -0.24 -60.83 -36.62
N SER A 593 -0.64 -59.83 -37.42
CA SER A 593 -1.29 -60.05 -38.72
C SER A 593 -0.33 -60.36 -39.87
N GLN A 594 0.98 -60.25 -39.66
CA GLN A 594 2.00 -60.42 -40.71
C GLN A 594 2.79 -61.74 -40.54
N PRO A 595 2.50 -62.81 -41.31
CA PRO A 595 3.13 -64.13 -41.13
C PRO A 595 4.65 -64.14 -41.32
N ASN A 596 5.17 -63.23 -42.16
CA ASN A 596 6.61 -63.09 -42.42
C ASN A 596 7.27 -61.95 -41.62
N HIS A 597 6.70 -61.50 -40.50
CA HIS A 597 7.26 -60.39 -39.71
C HIS A 597 8.75 -60.57 -39.34
N LYS A 598 9.25 -61.82 -39.24
CA LYS A 598 10.66 -62.14 -38.95
C LYS A 598 11.63 -61.70 -40.06
N SER A 599 11.18 -61.54 -41.30
CA SER A 599 12.02 -61.04 -42.40
C SER A 599 12.16 -59.51 -42.41
N TRP A 600 11.39 -58.80 -41.58
CA TRP A 600 11.44 -57.35 -41.48
C TRP A 600 12.48 -56.90 -40.45
N ARG A 601 13.29 -55.91 -40.80
CA ARG A 601 14.18 -55.23 -39.85
C ARG A 601 13.38 -54.15 -39.12
N THR A 602 13.26 -54.29 -37.80
CA THR A 602 12.59 -53.31 -36.95
C THR A 602 13.61 -52.40 -36.27
N LYS A 603 13.41 -51.08 -36.38
CA LYS A 603 14.18 -50.05 -35.69
C LYS A 603 13.26 -49.36 -34.69
N TYR A 604 13.66 -49.34 -33.43
CA TYR A 604 12.97 -48.61 -32.36
C TYR A 604 13.61 -47.23 -32.20
N TYR A 605 12.81 -46.17 -32.19
CA TYR A 605 13.28 -44.80 -31.98
C TYR A 605 13.15 -44.47 -30.49
N LYS A 606 14.29 -44.43 -29.80
CA LYS A 606 14.34 -44.14 -28.35
C LYS A 606 14.04 -42.67 -28.01
N GLY A 607 14.20 -41.77 -28.98
CA GLY A 607 14.02 -40.32 -28.84
C GLY A 607 14.33 -39.60 -30.16
N LEU A 608 13.96 -38.33 -30.27
CA LEU A 608 14.09 -37.51 -31.49
C LEU A 608 15.54 -37.42 -31.97
N GLY A 609 16.51 -37.44 -31.04
CA GLY A 609 17.94 -37.44 -31.35
C GLY A 609 18.45 -38.69 -32.10
N THR A 610 17.66 -39.76 -32.20
CA THR A 610 18.04 -40.99 -32.92
C THR A 610 17.59 -41.01 -34.39
N SER A 611 16.81 -39.99 -34.80
CA SER A 611 16.45 -39.77 -36.20
C SER A 611 17.57 -39.06 -36.95
N THR A 612 17.83 -39.51 -38.17
CA THR A 612 18.82 -38.90 -39.06
C THR A 612 18.28 -37.58 -39.64
N SER A 613 19.18 -36.70 -40.11
CA SER A 613 18.76 -35.48 -40.80
C SER A 613 17.91 -35.74 -42.05
N GLN A 614 18.08 -36.90 -42.70
CA GLN A 614 17.25 -37.28 -43.85
C GLN A 614 15.82 -37.63 -43.42
N GLU A 615 15.67 -38.44 -42.36
CA GLU A 615 14.36 -38.74 -41.75
C GLU A 615 13.68 -37.44 -41.28
N ALA A 616 14.44 -36.49 -40.72
CA ALA A 616 13.91 -35.17 -40.35
C ALA A 616 13.27 -34.44 -41.55
N LYS A 617 13.96 -34.42 -42.69
CA LYS A 617 13.45 -33.78 -43.91
C LYS A 617 12.19 -34.47 -44.43
N GLU A 618 12.14 -35.79 -44.34
CA GLU A 618 10.95 -36.59 -44.71
C GLU A 618 9.75 -36.25 -43.80
N TYR A 619 9.94 -36.22 -42.48
CA TYR A 619 8.86 -35.86 -41.54
C TYR A 619 8.31 -34.45 -41.79
N PHE A 620 9.19 -33.49 -42.05
CA PHE A 620 8.80 -32.10 -42.32
C PHE A 620 8.18 -31.91 -43.71
N SER A 621 8.54 -32.75 -44.69
CA SER A 621 7.88 -32.77 -46.00
C SER A 621 6.43 -33.29 -45.93
N ASP A 622 6.16 -34.20 -44.98
CA ASP A 622 4.82 -34.70 -44.66
C ASP A 622 4.30 -34.10 -43.34
N MET A 623 4.32 -32.78 -43.25
CA MET A 623 3.85 -32.05 -42.06
C MET A 623 2.39 -32.37 -41.72
N GLN A 624 1.56 -32.73 -42.71
CA GLN A 624 0.16 -33.06 -42.49
C GLN A 624 -0.01 -34.31 -41.62
N ARG A 625 0.88 -35.29 -41.74
CA ARG A 625 0.88 -36.50 -40.91
C ARG A 625 1.42 -36.28 -39.51
N HIS A 626 2.44 -35.43 -39.38
CA HIS A 626 3.22 -35.26 -38.14
C HIS A 626 2.68 -34.13 -37.24
N ARG A 627 1.92 -33.18 -37.79
CA ARG A 627 1.32 -32.08 -37.03
C ARG A 627 -0.07 -32.45 -36.52
N ILE A 628 -0.21 -32.54 -35.20
CA ILE A 628 -1.49 -32.77 -34.52
C ILE A 628 -1.91 -31.51 -33.75
N PRO A 629 -2.91 -30.73 -34.22
CA PRO A 629 -3.41 -29.57 -33.50
C PRO A 629 -4.26 -29.98 -32.29
N PHE A 630 -4.11 -29.25 -31.19
CA PHE A 630 -5.03 -29.34 -30.06
C PHE A 630 -6.27 -28.49 -30.33
N LYS A 631 -7.46 -29.07 -30.13
CA LYS A 631 -8.75 -28.42 -30.27
C LYS A 631 -9.47 -28.40 -28.94
N TYR A 632 -9.87 -27.21 -28.52
CA TYR A 632 -10.69 -27.02 -27.33
C TYR A 632 -12.12 -27.53 -27.58
N SER A 633 -12.60 -28.46 -26.76
CA SER A 633 -13.94 -29.06 -26.85
C SER A 633 -14.93 -28.52 -25.82
N GLY A 634 -14.47 -27.92 -24.72
CA GLY A 634 -15.37 -27.39 -23.70
C GLY A 634 -14.74 -27.32 -22.30
N THR A 635 -15.58 -27.14 -21.27
CA THR A 635 -15.14 -27.03 -19.87
C THR A 635 -14.44 -28.29 -19.36
N GLU A 636 -14.72 -29.45 -19.95
CA GLU A 636 -14.05 -30.73 -19.66
C GLU A 636 -12.54 -30.69 -19.90
N ASP A 637 -12.06 -29.85 -20.83
CA ASP A 637 -10.64 -29.61 -21.08
C ASP A 637 -10.02 -28.83 -19.91
N ASP A 638 -10.68 -27.76 -19.49
CA ASP A 638 -10.23 -26.91 -18.37
C ASP A 638 -10.16 -27.70 -17.06
N GLU A 639 -11.17 -28.55 -16.83
CA GLU A 639 -11.26 -29.44 -15.68
C GLU A 639 -10.16 -30.51 -15.71
N ALA A 640 -9.93 -31.16 -16.85
CA ALA A 640 -8.88 -32.17 -17.00
C ALA A 640 -7.48 -31.58 -16.75
N ILE A 641 -7.17 -30.41 -17.33
CA ILE A 641 -5.89 -29.74 -17.08
C ILE A 641 -5.77 -29.34 -15.60
N THR A 642 -6.84 -28.85 -14.99
CA THR A 642 -6.83 -28.45 -13.57
C THR A 642 -6.65 -29.65 -12.64
N LEU A 643 -7.31 -30.78 -12.92
CA LEU A 643 -7.15 -32.05 -12.22
C LEU A 643 -5.66 -32.48 -12.22
N ALA A 644 -5.03 -32.46 -13.40
CA ALA A 644 -3.65 -32.90 -13.57
C ALA A 644 -2.64 -32.03 -12.80
N PHE A 645 -2.78 -30.69 -12.83
CA PHE A 645 -1.70 -29.79 -12.39
C PHE A 645 -1.95 -29.02 -11.08
N SER A 646 -3.16 -29.03 -10.53
CA SER A 646 -3.48 -28.33 -9.27
C SER A 646 -3.07 -29.13 -8.03
N LYS A 647 -2.30 -28.55 -7.11
CA LYS A 647 -1.98 -29.22 -5.83
C LYS A 647 -3.18 -29.42 -4.92
N LYS A 648 -4.31 -28.76 -5.20
CA LYS A 648 -5.55 -28.97 -4.44
C LYS A 648 -6.31 -30.22 -4.86
N LYS A 649 -5.92 -30.86 -5.97
CA LYS A 649 -6.63 -31.99 -6.59
C LYS A 649 -5.96 -33.35 -6.35
N VAL A 650 -5.26 -33.50 -5.22
CA VAL A 650 -4.48 -34.72 -4.93
C VAL A 650 -5.38 -35.94 -4.85
N ASP A 651 -6.48 -35.86 -4.11
CA ASP A 651 -7.36 -37.01 -3.91
C ASP A 651 -8.14 -37.34 -5.18
N GLU A 652 -8.59 -36.34 -5.94
CA GLU A 652 -9.22 -36.59 -7.25
C GLU A 652 -8.23 -37.23 -8.23
N ARG A 653 -6.94 -36.86 -8.20
CA ARG A 653 -5.92 -37.54 -9.03
C ARG A 653 -5.72 -39.00 -8.63
N LYS A 654 -5.78 -39.35 -7.34
CA LYS A 654 -5.69 -40.77 -6.91
C LYS A 654 -6.83 -41.59 -7.50
N VAL A 655 -8.06 -41.05 -7.45
CA VAL A 655 -9.24 -41.68 -8.05
C VAL A 655 -9.08 -41.81 -9.57
N TRP A 656 -8.65 -40.75 -10.25
CA TRP A 656 -8.38 -40.75 -11.69
C TRP A 656 -7.39 -41.84 -12.11
N LEU A 657 -6.25 -41.95 -11.42
CA LEU A 657 -5.24 -42.98 -11.71
C LEU A 657 -5.76 -44.38 -11.43
N THR A 658 -6.50 -44.56 -10.33
CA THR A 658 -7.10 -45.85 -9.96
C THR A 658 -8.10 -46.31 -11.03
N ASN A 659 -8.99 -45.42 -11.46
CA ASN A 659 -9.99 -45.71 -12.49
C ASN A 659 -9.32 -46.11 -13.82
N PHE A 660 -8.26 -45.40 -14.21
CA PHE A 660 -7.47 -45.76 -15.39
C PHE A 660 -6.87 -47.18 -15.29
N MET A 661 -6.25 -47.51 -14.15
CA MET A 661 -5.66 -48.84 -13.92
C MET A 661 -6.72 -49.96 -13.93
N VAL A 662 -7.87 -49.72 -13.29
CA VAL A 662 -9.00 -50.67 -13.27
C VAL A 662 -9.53 -50.89 -14.68
N ASN A 663 -9.76 -49.82 -15.45
CA ASN A 663 -10.22 -49.92 -16.83
C ASN A 663 -9.23 -50.72 -17.68
N ARG A 664 -7.93 -50.41 -17.59
CA ARG A 664 -6.88 -51.14 -18.32
C ARG A 664 -6.87 -52.63 -17.98
N ARG A 665 -7.04 -52.97 -16.69
CA ARG A 665 -7.13 -54.37 -16.23
C ARG A 665 -8.37 -55.07 -16.78
N GLN A 666 -9.53 -54.42 -16.75
CA GLN A 666 -10.78 -54.96 -17.29
C GLN A 666 -10.66 -55.21 -18.80
N ARG A 667 -10.13 -54.26 -19.58
CA ARG A 667 -9.93 -54.44 -21.02
C ARG A 667 -9.06 -55.65 -21.34
N ARG A 668 -7.93 -55.83 -20.62
CA ARG A 668 -7.07 -57.01 -20.76
C ARG A 668 -7.80 -58.31 -20.42
N ALA A 669 -8.59 -58.32 -19.34
CA ALA A 669 -9.38 -59.50 -18.96
C ALA A 669 -10.42 -59.90 -20.03
N HIS A 670 -10.89 -58.94 -20.83
CA HIS A 670 -11.85 -59.14 -21.92
C HIS A 670 -11.21 -59.20 -23.32
N ASN A 671 -9.88 -59.30 -23.44
CA ASN A 671 -9.15 -59.27 -24.72
C ASN A 671 -9.50 -58.05 -25.60
N LEU A 672 -9.85 -56.91 -24.99
CA LEU A 672 -10.10 -55.67 -25.69
C LEU A 672 -8.77 -54.93 -25.94
N PRO A 673 -8.58 -54.30 -27.10
CA PRO A 673 -7.36 -53.56 -27.42
C PRO A 673 -7.14 -52.41 -26.43
N GLU A 674 -5.88 -52.12 -26.10
CA GLU A 674 -5.55 -50.92 -25.30
C GLU A 674 -5.93 -49.67 -26.09
N GLU A 675 -6.44 -48.64 -25.40
CA GLU A 675 -6.68 -47.35 -26.04
C GLU A 675 -5.35 -46.62 -26.25
N TYR A 676 -5.17 -46.05 -27.44
CA TYR A 676 -4.03 -45.22 -27.78
C TYR A 676 -4.49 -44.03 -28.62
N LEU A 677 -3.79 -42.91 -28.48
CA LEU A 677 -4.15 -41.63 -29.09
C LEU A 677 -3.80 -41.53 -30.57
N TYR A 678 -2.65 -42.07 -30.93
CA TYR A 678 -2.06 -41.85 -32.25
C TYR A 678 -2.29 -43.06 -33.14
N SER A 679 -3.30 -42.95 -34.00
CA SER A 679 -3.53 -43.87 -35.13
C SER A 679 -3.19 -43.16 -36.45
N GLN A 680 -3.25 -43.88 -37.57
CA GLN A 680 -3.05 -43.28 -38.90
C GLN A 680 -4.14 -42.26 -39.26
N SER A 681 -5.30 -42.29 -38.59
CA SER A 681 -6.41 -41.38 -38.85
C SER A 681 -6.46 -40.18 -37.90
N THR A 682 -5.59 -40.11 -36.88
CA THR A 682 -5.56 -39.00 -35.93
C THR A 682 -5.14 -37.70 -36.63
N LYS A 683 -6.05 -36.73 -36.70
CA LYS A 683 -5.83 -35.41 -37.32
C LYS A 683 -5.89 -34.23 -36.35
N SER A 684 -6.37 -34.44 -35.13
CA SER A 684 -6.44 -33.44 -34.06
C SER A 684 -6.69 -34.13 -32.72
N LEU A 685 -6.45 -33.42 -31.63
CA LEU A 685 -6.57 -33.95 -30.27
C LEU A 685 -7.30 -32.96 -29.34
N SER A 686 -8.15 -33.43 -28.42
CA SER A 686 -8.69 -32.59 -27.34
C SER A 686 -7.73 -32.54 -26.14
N TYR A 687 -7.80 -31.50 -25.31
CA TYR A 687 -6.96 -31.45 -24.12
C TYR A 687 -7.37 -32.52 -23.10
N ASN A 688 -8.65 -32.84 -23.02
CA ASN A 688 -9.21 -33.91 -22.21
C ASN A 688 -8.64 -35.28 -22.63
N ASP A 689 -8.67 -35.60 -23.93
CA ASP A 689 -8.11 -36.84 -24.45
C ASP A 689 -6.61 -36.94 -24.15
N PHE A 690 -5.86 -35.86 -24.35
CA PHE A 690 -4.44 -35.82 -24.01
C PHE A 690 -4.20 -36.14 -22.53
N VAL A 691 -4.93 -35.50 -21.62
CA VAL A 691 -4.78 -35.75 -20.18
C VAL A 691 -5.13 -37.20 -19.86
N ASN A 692 -6.28 -37.68 -20.32
CA ASN A 692 -6.85 -38.97 -19.91
C ASN A 692 -6.30 -40.18 -20.65
N LYS A 693 -5.58 -40.01 -21.76
CA LYS A 693 -5.02 -41.11 -22.57
C LYS A 693 -3.50 -41.06 -22.71
N GLU A 694 -2.85 -39.89 -22.52
CA GLU A 694 -1.37 -39.77 -22.60
C GLU A 694 -0.74 -39.43 -21.25
N LEU A 695 -1.16 -38.31 -20.64
CA LEU A 695 -0.52 -37.80 -19.42
C LEU A 695 -0.74 -38.75 -18.22
N VAL A 696 -1.85 -39.50 -18.24
CA VAL A 696 -2.14 -40.58 -17.30
C VAL A 696 -1.08 -41.69 -17.34
N LEU A 697 -0.49 -41.96 -18.51
CA LEU A 697 0.56 -42.97 -18.68
C LEU A 697 1.85 -42.51 -17.98
N PHE A 698 2.20 -41.23 -18.15
CA PHE A 698 3.30 -40.63 -17.40
C PHE A 698 3.06 -40.73 -15.89
N SER A 699 1.87 -40.34 -15.43
CA SER A 699 1.58 -40.31 -13.98
C SER A 699 1.63 -41.70 -13.34
N ASN A 700 1.15 -42.74 -14.05
CA ASN A 700 1.27 -44.11 -13.56
C ASN A 700 2.71 -44.62 -13.60
N SER A 701 3.47 -44.33 -14.65
CA SER A 701 4.90 -44.67 -14.71
C SER A 701 5.71 -43.97 -13.62
N ASP A 702 5.37 -42.71 -13.32
CA ASP A 702 5.99 -41.95 -12.25
C ASP A 702 5.75 -42.61 -10.89
N ASN A 703 4.55 -43.14 -10.66
CA ASN A 703 4.27 -43.97 -9.49
C ASN A 703 5.05 -45.28 -9.51
N GLU A 704 5.09 -46.00 -10.63
CA GLU A 704 5.82 -47.28 -10.76
C GLU A 704 7.33 -47.13 -10.50
N ARG A 705 7.93 -45.99 -10.87
CA ARG A 705 9.36 -45.70 -10.62
C ARG A 705 9.64 -45.06 -9.27
N SER A 706 8.62 -44.55 -8.57
CA SER A 706 8.77 -43.81 -7.31
C SER A 706 8.22 -44.52 -6.08
N ILE A 707 7.29 -45.46 -6.25
CA ILE A 707 6.65 -46.21 -5.17
C ILE A 707 7.20 -47.65 -5.18
N PRO A 708 7.78 -48.13 -4.07
CA PRO A 708 8.31 -49.49 -4.01
C PRO A 708 7.19 -50.53 -4.05
N CYS A 709 7.50 -51.70 -4.61
CA CYS A 709 6.59 -52.84 -4.58
C CYS A 709 6.46 -53.38 -3.14
N LEU A 710 5.25 -53.77 -2.76
CA LEU A 710 4.96 -54.28 -1.41
C LEU A 710 5.69 -55.60 -1.10
N VAL A 711 5.93 -56.43 -2.12
CA VAL A 711 6.47 -57.78 -1.96
C VAL A 711 7.96 -57.78 -1.68
N ASP A 712 8.73 -56.99 -2.41
CA ASP A 712 10.20 -56.99 -2.37
C ASP A 712 10.80 -55.66 -1.82
N GLY A 713 9.99 -54.63 -1.62
CA GLY A 713 10.42 -53.30 -1.18
C GLY A 713 11.28 -52.56 -2.22
N MET A 714 11.34 -53.04 -3.47
CA MET A 714 12.21 -52.47 -4.51
C MET A 714 11.44 -51.55 -5.46
N LEU A 715 12.19 -50.61 -6.05
CA LEU A 715 11.74 -49.81 -7.19
C LEU A 715 12.03 -50.57 -8.48
N ASN A 716 11.17 -50.44 -9.50
CA ASN A 716 11.28 -51.19 -10.76
C ASN A 716 12.66 -51.13 -11.45
N GLU A 717 13.41 -50.02 -11.32
CA GLU A 717 14.77 -49.92 -11.88
C GLU A 717 15.81 -50.73 -11.10
N ARG A 718 15.64 -50.93 -9.78
CA ARG A 718 16.52 -51.76 -8.95
C ARG A 718 16.24 -53.24 -9.08
N THR A 719 15.03 -53.64 -9.47
CA THR A 719 14.68 -55.04 -9.78
C THR A 719 15.27 -55.51 -11.13
N ARG A 720 15.66 -54.57 -12.01
CA ARG A 720 16.32 -54.85 -13.30
C ARG A 720 17.85 -54.92 -13.23
N LEU A 721 18.45 -54.34 -12.18
CA LEU A 721 19.87 -54.40 -11.85
C LEU A 721 20.12 -55.64 -10.99
#